data_AF-A0A7D7N8Q0-F1
#
_entry.id   AF-A0A7D7N8Q0-F1
#
_cell.length_a   1.000
_cell.length_b   1.000
_cell.length_c   1.000
_cell.angle_alpha   90.00
_cell.angle_beta   90.00
_cell.angle_gamma   90.00
#
_symmetry.space_group_name_H-M   'P 1'
#
loop_
_entity.id
_entity.type
_entity.pdbx_description
1 polymer ?
#
loop_
_entity_poly.entity_id
_entity_poly.type
_entity_poly.pdbx_seq_one_letter_code
_entity_poly.pdbx_strand_id
1 'polypeptide(L)'
;MKMKWMALMLAAYTPLALAQEVVIFGDSLSDVGQKGWADRADKHVHLKASYLKADGSENLLYGEHVAQALGGNPKAAFPLDAAAAPGTNYAHSGGVVVGSNSSANMALNERVALDKQIDAYLASGKANPDHLHILWGGGNDMAAILTDAAGKIANPAEAQALVLQRTAETAAVSGAQWQRLQAAGVDLVVAPDVPNVLYTPEIFDQFAGAFANRVYDQIRSTGALGSGIAASGAKRTIERSYRNRIGNAAASQQNNLNDFHNQRAEVLDLVVEDLWAATPPFPVNWRYSTYGEMFDDNGVSKDSIKTQLTSTYDTFANAATQGTELLNSQTTQALNQQGGNVVRLAVNQLFTDMLSDPAKYGFSNTSGRACNQATASVLCGEGLSGANTQAANANPDNLLFADSFHPGPKAHRIMADYLLSTLRAPVDMGGLSVTARQNGEAAWDFVREDSNRLRGVQTGRTLDAVAAYQHSSNDAGGHTVYAGGKARLNPNWQLGVVFSRQEQDRQFGHTRINAKTNSLTSTLRYDAPQWWLGGMVQLNDSDYQTRRSIRLGQADLTQTGETGGTSFGAGVFGGYEWQWGQTKVAALGDLMLLSGKVKGFGERDGGATQMQFGKQSYTSVRSGLGAEAAHRMGDWQPYANLRWVRDWKNHQDPIEAGMNGSRFSLAAPQADRSWLSTRLGVQWQPQNSPWRAFGQLGRDFGRDGGGTSVQLGVGARF
;
A
#
# COMPACT_ATOMS: atom_id res chain seq x y z
N MET A 1 -19.01 35.34 -24.18
CA MET A 1 -18.23 34.23 -24.77
C MET A 1 -17.24 33.72 -23.73
N LYS A 2 -17.42 32.48 -23.29
CA LYS A 2 -16.59 31.81 -22.27
C LYS A 2 -15.52 30.98 -22.99
N MET A 3 -14.24 31.30 -22.83
CA MET A 3 -13.14 30.43 -23.27
C MET A 3 -12.69 29.58 -22.09
N LYS A 4 -12.93 28.28 -22.21
CA LYS A 4 -12.56 27.22 -21.28
C LYS A 4 -11.16 26.69 -21.62
N TRP A 5 -10.31 26.61 -20.59
CA TRP A 5 -9.40 25.50 -20.26
C TRP A 5 -8.65 24.77 -21.41
N MET A 6 -7.36 25.08 -21.55
CA MET A 6 -6.24 24.24 -22.03
C MET A 6 -4.98 25.00 -21.52
N ALA A 7 -4.00 24.45 -20.82
CA ALA A 7 -3.51 23.09 -20.72
C ALA A 7 -3.04 22.79 -19.27
N LEU A 8 -3.62 21.73 -18.71
CA LEU A 8 -3.03 20.89 -17.68
C LEU A 8 -2.27 19.81 -18.47
N MET A 9 -0.94 19.70 -18.33
CA MET A 9 -0.10 18.54 -18.70
C MET A 9 1.36 18.99 -18.77
N LEU A 10 2.10 18.87 -17.67
CA LEU A 10 3.59 18.70 -17.62
C LEU A 10 4.10 18.77 -16.17
N ALA A 11 3.41 18.13 -15.22
CA ALA A 11 3.89 17.98 -13.84
C ALA A 11 3.59 16.55 -13.35
N ALA A 12 4.29 15.58 -13.93
CA ALA A 12 4.37 14.20 -13.43
C ALA A 12 5.53 13.47 -14.13
N TYR A 13 6.76 13.94 -13.94
CA TYR A 13 7.95 13.15 -14.31
C TYR A 13 9.08 13.43 -13.31
N THR A 14 9.08 12.69 -12.20
CA THR A 14 10.33 12.19 -11.65
C THR A 14 10.64 10.87 -12.36
N PRO A 15 11.91 10.61 -12.73
CA PRO A 15 12.26 9.46 -13.54
C PRO A 15 12.27 8.19 -12.65
N LEU A 16 11.12 7.55 -12.48
CA LEU A 16 11.08 6.09 -12.61
C LEU A 16 11.05 5.80 -14.12
N ALA A 17 12.12 6.17 -14.80
CA ALA A 17 12.25 6.13 -16.25
C ALA A 17 13.56 5.42 -16.65
N LEU A 18 13.74 4.23 -16.09
CA LEU A 18 14.08 3.05 -16.87
C LEU A 18 12.95 2.06 -16.56
N ALA A 19 12.36 1.42 -17.56
CA ALA A 19 11.23 0.51 -17.37
C ALA A 19 11.59 -0.52 -16.29
N GLN A 20 10.99 -0.38 -15.11
CA GLN A 20 11.19 -1.32 -14.02
C GLN A 20 10.28 -2.51 -14.33
N GLU A 21 10.86 -3.59 -14.85
CA GLU A 21 10.10 -4.81 -15.06
C GLU A 21 9.71 -5.41 -13.70
N VAL A 22 8.63 -6.18 -13.69
CA VAL A 22 8.19 -6.92 -12.50
C VAL A 22 8.63 -8.36 -12.65
N VAL A 23 9.46 -8.84 -11.73
CA VAL A 23 9.89 -10.23 -11.64
C VAL A 23 9.00 -10.94 -10.64
N ILE A 24 8.33 -12.03 -11.04
CA ILE A 24 7.34 -12.70 -10.19
C ILE A 24 7.72 -14.17 -10.02
N PHE A 25 7.77 -14.61 -8.77
CA PHE A 25 7.84 -16.01 -8.35
C PHE A 25 6.55 -16.33 -7.61
N GLY A 26 5.97 -17.49 -7.88
CA GLY A 26 4.75 -17.86 -7.20
C GLY A 26 3.96 -18.98 -7.83
N ASP A 27 2.66 -18.91 -7.61
CA ASP A 27 1.69 -19.93 -7.97
C ASP A 27 0.69 -19.44 -9.05
N SER A 28 -0.49 -20.06 -9.09
CA SER A 28 -1.56 -19.77 -10.03
C SER A 28 -2.14 -18.37 -9.90
N LEU A 29 -1.98 -17.68 -8.76
CA LEU A 29 -2.38 -16.27 -8.63
C LEU A 29 -1.54 -15.34 -9.53
N SER A 30 -0.37 -15.82 -9.95
CA SER A 30 0.64 -15.08 -10.69
C SER A 30 0.92 -15.67 -12.07
N ASP A 31 0.58 -16.92 -12.32
CA ASP A 31 0.90 -17.63 -13.57
C ASP A 31 0.14 -17.02 -14.77
N VAL A 32 0.89 -16.42 -15.69
CA VAL A 32 0.37 -15.77 -16.91
C VAL A 32 0.26 -16.72 -18.10
N GLY A 33 0.20 -18.03 -17.87
CA GLY A 33 0.05 -19.08 -18.88
C GLY A 33 1.36 -19.79 -19.18
N GLN A 34 2.04 -20.34 -18.16
CA GLN A 34 3.16 -21.26 -18.37
C GLN A 34 2.65 -22.57 -19.00
N LYS A 35 3.49 -23.17 -19.85
CA LYS A 35 3.21 -24.50 -20.44
C LYS A 35 3.24 -25.61 -19.38
N GLY A 36 2.33 -26.57 -19.50
CA GLY A 36 2.34 -27.81 -18.71
C GLY A 36 1.39 -27.84 -17.51
N TRP A 37 0.51 -26.84 -17.35
CA TRP A 37 -0.58 -26.88 -16.38
C TRP A 37 -1.96 -27.03 -17.04
N ALA A 38 -2.28 -26.13 -17.97
CA ALA A 38 -3.57 -26.07 -18.64
C ALA A 38 -3.36 -25.83 -20.14
N ASP A 39 -2.76 -26.81 -20.82
CA ASP A 39 -2.45 -26.71 -22.25
C ASP A 39 -3.65 -27.15 -23.09
N ARG A 40 -4.25 -26.21 -23.83
CA ARG A 40 -5.23 -26.53 -24.88
C ARG A 40 -4.49 -26.75 -26.21
N ALA A 41 -4.13 -28.01 -26.46
CA ALA A 41 -3.42 -28.42 -27.67
C ALA A 41 -4.17 -28.08 -28.97
N ASP A 42 -5.50 -27.98 -28.92
CA ASP A 42 -6.38 -27.60 -30.03
C ASP A 42 -6.31 -26.10 -30.40
N LYS A 43 -5.82 -25.24 -29.50
CA LYS A 43 -5.79 -23.78 -29.69
C LYS A 43 -4.43 -23.12 -29.50
N HIS A 44 -3.40 -23.87 -29.09
CA HIS A 44 -2.09 -23.32 -28.72
C HIS A 44 -2.17 -22.21 -27.66
N VAL A 45 -3.09 -22.32 -26.70
CA VAL A 45 -3.26 -21.34 -25.60
C VAL A 45 -2.91 -22.01 -24.27
N HIS A 46 -2.13 -21.31 -23.46
CA HIS A 46 -1.83 -21.66 -22.07
C HIS A 46 -2.76 -20.85 -21.17
N LEU A 47 -3.60 -21.52 -20.38
CA LEU A 47 -4.65 -20.86 -19.60
C LEU A 47 -4.10 -20.28 -18.29
N LYS A 48 -4.69 -19.16 -17.87
CA LYS A 48 -4.50 -18.55 -16.54
C LYS A 48 -5.62 -18.97 -15.59
N ALA A 49 -5.42 -18.74 -14.30
CA ALA A 49 -6.44 -18.96 -13.27
C ALA A 49 -7.54 -17.87 -13.29
N SER A 50 -8.13 -17.60 -14.45
CA SER A 50 -9.15 -16.59 -14.69
C SER A 50 -10.13 -17.03 -15.78
N TYR A 51 -11.28 -16.38 -15.87
CA TYR A 51 -12.27 -16.62 -16.94
C TYR A 51 -12.17 -15.56 -18.04
N LEU A 52 -12.79 -15.85 -19.20
CA LEU A 52 -12.80 -14.95 -20.35
C LEU A 52 -13.77 -13.77 -20.16
N LYS A 53 -13.40 -12.63 -20.74
CA LYS A 53 -14.32 -11.53 -20.96
C LYS A 53 -15.36 -11.91 -22.02
N ALA A 54 -16.40 -11.10 -22.11
CA ALA A 54 -17.47 -11.28 -23.11
C ALA A 54 -16.96 -11.29 -24.57
N ASP A 55 -15.82 -10.65 -24.84
CA ASP A 55 -15.18 -10.61 -26.16
C ASP A 55 -14.25 -11.82 -26.44
N GLY A 56 -14.15 -12.76 -25.50
CA GLY A 56 -13.29 -13.93 -25.59
C GLY A 56 -11.82 -13.68 -25.20
N SER A 57 -11.45 -12.47 -24.80
CA SER A 57 -10.10 -12.18 -24.28
C SER A 57 -9.94 -12.57 -22.82
N GLU A 58 -8.71 -12.86 -22.39
CA GLU A 58 -8.43 -13.16 -20.98
C GLU A 58 -8.50 -11.92 -20.08
N ASN A 59 -8.94 -12.14 -18.84
CA ASN A 59 -8.80 -11.18 -17.76
C ASN A 59 -7.35 -11.16 -17.23
N LEU A 60 -6.94 -10.01 -16.72
CA LEU A 60 -5.60 -9.81 -16.19
C LEU A 60 -5.50 -10.30 -14.75
N LEU A 61 -4.38 -10.92 -14.40
CA LEU A 61 -4.00 -11.20 -13.03
C LEU A 61 -3.39 -9.95 -12.37
N TYR A 62 -3.22 -9.98 -11.04
CA TYR A 62 -2.71 -8.82 -10.29
C TYR A 62 -1.30 -8.41 -10.76
N GLY A 63 -0.43 -9.38 -11.04
CA GLY A 63 0.94 -9.14 -11.51
C GLY A 63 0.96 -8.41 -12.86
N GLU A 64 0.01 -8.73 -13.75
CA GLU A 64 -0.17 -8.04 -15.03
C GLU A 64 -0.63 -6.59 -14.84
N HIS A 65 -1.56 -6.34 -13.93
CA HIS A 65 -1.98 -4.98 -13.58
C HIS A 65 -0.84 -4.14 -12.98
N VAL A 66 -0.03 -4.72 -12.08
CA VAL A 66 1.12 -4.04 -11.48
C VAL A 66 2.16 -3.69 -12.55
N ALA A 67 2.53 -4.65 -13.38
CA ALA A 67 3.48 -4.43 -14.46
C ALA A 67 2.98 -3.36 -15.46
N GLN A 68 1.72 -3.42 -15.88
CA GLN A 68 1.13 -2.38 -16.76
C GLN A 68 1.18 -0.99 -16.11
N ALA A 69 0.92 -0.88 -14.80
CA ALA A 69 1.00 0.39 -14.08
C ALA A 69 2.42 0.95 -13.97
N LEU A 70 3.44 0.09 -14.09
CA LEU A 70 4.86 0.45 -14.12
C LEU A 70 5.41 0.56 -15.56
N GLY A 71 4.55 0.48 -16.58
CA GLY A 71 4.93 0.59 -17.99
C GLY A 71 5.51 -0.70 -18.60
N GLY A 72 5.45 -1.82 -17.87
CA GLY A 72 5.86 -3.15 -18.33
C GLY A 72 4.70 -4.03 -18.78
N ASN A 73 5.03 -5.23 -19.23
CA ASN A 73 4.07 -6.30 -19.53
C ASN A 73 4.69 -7.64 -19.12
N PRO A 74 4.22 -8.31 -18.06
CA PRO A 74 4.90 -9.50 -17.57
C PRO A 74 4.55 -10.65 -18.49
N LYS A 75 5.57 -11.16 -19.17
CA LYS A 75 5.44 -12.34 -20.01
C LYS A 75 5.86 -13.58 -19.22
N ALA A 76 5.27 -14.72 -19.56
CA ALA A 76 5.73 -16.00 -19.04
C ALA A 76 7.23 -16.17 -19.34
N ALA A 77 7.99 -16.60 -18.34
CA ALA A 77 9.38 -16.98 -18.53
C ALA A 77 9.51 -18.28 -19.34
N PHE A 78 8.44 -19.10 -19.43
CA PHE A 78 8.42 -20.39 -20.12
C PHE A 78 7.13 -20.66 -20.91
N PRO A 79 7.20 -21.45 -22.01
CA PRO A 79 8.38 -21.95 -22.68
C PRO A 79 8.93 -20.90 -23.66
N LEU A 80 10.24 -20.94 -23.90
CA LEU A 80 10.90 -20.21 -24.97
C LEU A 80 10.18 -20.45 -26.30
N ASP A 81 9.50 -19.46 -26.86
CA ASP A 81 9.72 -19.23 -28.27
C ASP A 81 11.19 -18.75 -28.36
N ALA A 82 12.05 -19.56 -28.96
CA ALA A 82 13.49 -19.28 -29.05
C ALA A 82 13.82 -17.94 -29.76
N ALA A 83 12.80 -17.23 -30.26
CA ALA A 83 12.87 -15.94 -30.90
C ALA A 83 12.53 -14.74 -29.98
N ALA A 84 11.90 -14.92 -28.81
CA ALA A 84 11.59 -13.82 -27.90
C ALA A 84 12.47 -13.83 -26.63
N ALA A 85 12.67 -12.65 -26.05
CA ALA A 85 13.31 -12.54 -24.75
C ALA A 85 12.46 -13.29 -23.70
N PRO A 86 13.03 -14.19 -22.88
CA PRO A 86 12.30 -14.88 -21.82
C PRO A 86 11.68 -13.85 -20.89
N GLY A 87 10.39 -14.02 -20.59
CA GLY A 87 9.64 -13.10 -19.74
C GLY A 87 10.11 -13.09 -18.28
N THR A 88 9.59 -12.14 -17.50
CA THR A 88 9.98 -11.93 -16.10
C THR A 88 9.08 -12.66 -15.09
N ASN A 89 8.07 -13.39 -15.56
CA ASN A 89 7.17 -14.14 -14.70
C ASN A 89 7.55 -15.62 -14.64
N TYR A 90 8.10 -16.05 -13.51
CA TYR A 90 8.54 -17.42 -13.22
C TYR A 90 7.50 -18.21 -12.44
N ALA A 91 6.38 -17.59 -12.05
CA ALA A 91 5.31 -18.27 -11.33
C ALA A 91 4.73 -19.40 -12.17
N HIS A 92 4.33 -20.47 -11.49
CA HIS A 92 3.76 -21.66 -12.10
C HIS A 92 2.54 -22.11 -11.29
N SER A 93 1.43 -22.35 -11.96
CA SER A 93 0.20 -22.81 -11.32
C SER A 93 0.40 -24.07 -10.51
N GLY A 94 -0.29 -24.15 -9.36
CA GLY A 94 -0.05 -25.16 -8.32
C GLY A 94 1.27 -24.98 -7.55
N GLY A 95 1.96 -23.85 -7.75
CA GLY A 95 3.25 -23.57 -7.13
C GLY A 95 3.22 -23.63 -5.61
N VAL A 96 4.27 -24.19 -5.02
CA VAL A 96 4.43 -24.38 -3.56
C VAL A 96 5.77 -23.84 -3.10
N VAL A 97 5.83 -23.38 -1.85
CA VAL A 97 7.10 -23.02 -1.20
C VAL A 97 7.93 -24.27 -0.94
N VAL A 98 7.30 -25.34 -0.43
CA VAL A 98 7.96 -26.62 -0.14
C VAL A 98 7.51 -27.67 -1.15
N GLY A 99 8.44 -28.18 -1.97
CA GLY A 99 8.11 -29.08 -3.09
C GLY A 99 7.31 -30.34 -2.71
N SER A 100 7.51 -30.89 -1.51
CA SER A 100 6.74 -32.05 -1.01
C SER A 100 5.27 -31.76 -0.74
N ASN A 101 4.86 -30.49 -0.70
CA ASN A 101 3.47 -30.07 -0.58
C ASN A 101 2.75 -30.00 -1.94
N SER A 102 3.48 -30.19 -3.05
CA SER A 102 2.86 -30.24 -4.38
C SER A 102 2.02 -31.52 -4.56
N SER A 103 0.95 -31.43 -5.35
CA SER A 103 0.14 -32.61 -5.66
C SER A 103 0.94 -33.61 -6.51
N ALA A 104 0.76 -34.91 -6.26
CA ALA A 104 1.57 -35.99 -6.84
C ALA A 104 1.57 -36.03 -8.39
N ASN A 105 0.54 -35.49 -9.05
CA ASN A 105 0.46 -35.38 -10.51
C ASN A 105 1.25 -34.19 -11.08
N MET A 106 1.56 -33.17 -10.26
CA MET A 106 2.32 -31.98 -10.66
C MET A 106 3.81 -32.10 -10.34
N ALA A 107 4.20 -33.03 -9.47
CA ALA A 107 5.59 -33.31 -9.09
C ALA A 107 6.50 -33.74 -10.27
N LEU A 108 5.93 -34.07 -11.43
CA LEU A 108 6.66 -34.35 -12.67
C LEU A 108 7.13 -33.08 -13.41
N ASN A 109 6.72 -31.88 -12.96
CA ASN A 109 7.16 -30.61 -13.51
C ASN A 109 8.17 -29.96 -12.56
N GLU A 110 9.42 -29.84 -12.97
CA GLU A 110 10.58 -29.43 -12.14
C GLU A 110 10.49 -28.01 -11.55
N ARG A 111 9.39 -27.26 -11.77
CA ARG A 111 9.30 -25.81 -11.51
C ARG A 111 8.09 -25.37 -10.68
N VAL A 112 7.37 -26.33 -10.10
CA VAL A 112 6.25 -26.06 -9.18
C VAL A 112 6.77 -25.48 -7.86
N ALA A 113 7.94 -25.89 -7.39
CA ALA A 113 8.52 -25.35 -6.18
C ALA A 113 9.21 -23.99 -6.42
N LEU A 114 9.00 -23.03 -5.52
CA LEU A 114 9.55 -21.66 -5.64
C LEU A 114 11.08 -21.63 -5.69
N ASP A 115 11.76 -22.57 -5.02
CA ASP A 115 13.21 -22.70 -5.07
C ASP A 115 13.73 -22.96 -6.49
N LYS A 116 12.99 -23.74 -7.28
CA LYS A 116 13.28 -24.04 -8.69
C LYS A 116 12.97 -22.87 -9.63
N GLN A 117 11.94 -22.10 -9.33
CA GLN A 117 11.65 -20.86 -10.05
C GLN A 117 12.79 -19.85 -9.87
N ILE A 118 13.29 -19.73 -8.63
CA ILE A 118 14.44 -18.87 -8.29
C ILE A 118 15.74 -19.42 -8.90
N ASP A 119 15.97 -20.74 -8.87
CA ASP A 119 17.10 -21.38 -9.57
C ASP A 119 17.14 -20.93 -11.04
N ALA A 120 15.99 -20.99 -11.72
CA ALA A 120 15.88 -20.62 -13.13
C ALA A 120 16.12 -19.12 -13.38
N TYR A 121 15.61 -18.24 -12.52
CA TYR A 121 15.87 -16.80 -12.62
C TYR A 121 17.36 -16.47 -12.45
N LEU A 122 18.00 -17.04 -11.43
CA LEU A 122 19.43 -16.81 -11.16
C LEU A 122 20.31 -17.40 -12.27
N ALA A 123 19.94 -18.57 -12.81
CA ALA A 123 20.66 -19.21 -13.92
C ALA A 123 20.44 -18.52 -15.27
N SER A 124 19.44 -17.63 -15.41
CA SER A 124 19.12 -16.97 -16.68
C SER A 124 20.21 -16.03 -17.21
N GLY A 125 21.12 -15.57 -16.34
CA GLY A 125 22.10 -14.53 -16.66
C GLY A 125 21.49 -13.14 -16.90
N LYS A 126 20.17 -12.98 -16.69
CA LYS A 126 19.40 -11.74 -16.87
C LYS A 126 18.79 -11.23 -15.57
N ALA A 127 19.26 -11.74 -14.43
CA ALA A 127 18.83 -11.26 -13.13
C ALA A 127 19.23 -9.79 -12.97
N ASN A 128 18.22 -8.93 -12.82
CA ASN A 128 18.40 -7.52 -12.53
C ASN A 128 17.86 -7.21 -11.12
N PRO A 129 18.73 -6.80 -10.17
CA PRO A 129 18.32 -6.45 -8.82
C PRO A 129 17.47 -5.18 -8.74
N ASP A 130 17.50 -4.32 -9.77
CA ASP A 130 16.74 -3.06 -9.79
C ASP A 130 15.27 -3.26 -10.19
N HIS A 131 14.87 -4.46 -10.61
CA HIS A 131 13.47 -4.79 -10.91
C HIS A 131 12.61 -4.86 -9.63
N LEU A 132 11.29 -4.83 -9.79
CA LEU A 132 10.38 -5.10 -8.67
C LEU A 132 10.19 -6.62 -8.54
N HIS A 133 10.67 -7.22 -7.45
CA HIS A 133 10.50 -8.66 -7.22
C HIS A 133 9.28 -8.93 -6.35
N ILE A 134 8.44 -9.87 -6.80
CA ILE A 134 7.29 -10.39 -6.06
C ILE A 134 7.54 -11.87 -5.78
N LEU A 135 7.49 -12.25 -4.51
CA LEU A 135 7.65 -13.63 -4.03
C LEU A 135 6.35 -14.04 -3.33
N TRP A 136 5.45 -14.73 -4.04
CA TRP A 136 4.15 -15.10 -3.49
C TRP A 136 3.81 -16.56 -3.70
N GLY A 137 3.94 -17.34 -2.63
CA GLY A 137 3.49 -18.73 -2.56
C GLY A 137 3.04 -19.04 -1.13
N GLY A 138 2.62 -20.28 -0.90
CA GLY A 138 2.16 -20.75 0.41
C GLY A 138 0.65 -21.02 0.49
N GLY A 139 -0.14 -20.50 -0.45
CA GLY A 139 -1.57 -20.84 -0.55
C GLY A 139 -1.81 -22.32 -0.84
N ASN A 140 -1.10 -22.86 -1.83
CA ASN A 140 -1.15 -24.30 -2.14
C ASN A 140 -0.52 -25.16 -1.04
N ASP A 141 0.56 -24.71 -0.40
CA ASP A 141 1.13 -25.38 0.77
C ASP A 141 0.09 -25.49 1.89
N MET A 142 -0.58 -24.38 2.20
CA MET A 142 -1.61 -24.36 3.24
C MET A 142 -2.81 -25.23 2.87
N ALA A 143 -3.26 -25.19 1.62
CA ALA A 143 -4.31 -26.09 1.14
C ALA A 143 -3.92 -27.57 1.34
N ALA A 144 -2.72 -27.99 0.90
CA ALA A 144 -2.24 -29.35 1.06
C ALA A 144 -2.10 -29.77 2.53
N ILE A 145 -1.57 -28.88 3.38
CA ILE A 145 -1.46 -29.09 4.82
C ILE A 145 -2.85 -29.30 5.45
N LEU A 146 -3.84 -28.50 5.07
CA LEU A 146 -5.20 -28.63 5.58
C LEU A 146 -5.92 -29.86 5.05
N THR A 147 -5.70 -30.25 3.80
CA THR A 147 -6.23 -31.50 3.24
C THR A 147 -5.70 -32.70 4.02
N ASP A 148 -4.39 -32.75 4.28
CA ASP A 148 -3.77 -33.83 5.07
C ASP A 148 -4.23 -33.83 6.53
N ALA A 149 -4.41 -32.64 7.12
CA ALA A 149 -4.98 -32.49 8.46
C ALA A 149 -6.45 -32.95 8.52
N ALA A 150 -7.25 -32.65 7.48
CA ALA A 150 -8.64 -33.12 7.37
C ALA A 150 -8.73 -34.65 7.23
N GLY A 151 -7.76 -35.28 6.56
CA GLY A 151 -7.62 -36.75 6.55
C GLY A 151 -7.38 -37.35 7.96
N LYS A 152 -6.92 -36.55 8.91
CA LYS A 152 -6.66 -36.91 10.31
C LYS A 152 -7.70 -36.37 11.28
N ILE A 153 -8.88 -35.97 10.79
CA ILE A 153 -9.93 -35.31 11.61
C ILE A 153 -10.49 -36.19 12.75
N ALA A 154 -10.21 -37.50 12.73
CA ALA A 154 -10.50 -38.40 13.84
C ALA A 154 -9.56 -38.22 15.05
N ASN A 155 -8.36 -37.63 14.86
CA ASN A 155 -7.36 -37.38 15.89
C ASN A 155 -6.88 -35.90 15.83
N PRO A 156 -7.58 -34.98 16.52
CA PRO A 156 -7.29 -33.54 16.45
C PRO A 156 -5.87 -33.15 16.86
N ALA A 157 -5.25 -33.86 17.81
CA ALA A 157 -3.89 -33.57 18.27
C ALA A 157 -2.85 -33.86 17.17
N GLU A 158 -3.05 -34.94 16.40
CA GLU A 158 -2.18 -35.32 15.29
C GLU A 158 -2.34 -34.36 14.10
N ALA A 159 -3.58 -33.96 13.80
CA ALA A 159 -3.86 -32.93 12.79
C ALA A 159 -3.18 -31.60 13.16
N GLN A 160 -3.27 -31.17 14.42
CA GLN A 160 -2.64 -29.95 14.91
C GLN A 160 -1.10 -30.01 14.83
N ALA A 161 -0.48 -31.12 15.25
CA ALA A 161 0.97 -31.30 15.17
C ALA A 161 1.49 -31.23 13.73
N LEU A 162 0.76 -31.81 12.76
CA LEU A 162 1.09 -31.75 11.34
C LEU A 162 1.06 -30.30 10.81
N VAL A 163 0.03 -29.54 11.18
CA VAL A 163 -0.10 -28.12 10.80
C VAL A 163 1.09 -27.32 11.36
N LEU A 164 1.41 -27.45 12.64
CA LEU A 164 2.54 -26.75 13.27
C LEU A 164 3.87 -27.07 12.59
N GLN A 165 4.13 -28.34 12.30
CA GLN A 165 5.39 -28.77 11.70
C GLN A 165 5.57 -28.21 10.29
N ARG A 166 4.57 -28.39 9.42
CA ARG A 166 4.69 -28.04 8.00
C ARG A 166 4.60 -26.54 7.76
N THR A 167 3.87 -25.80 8.59
CA THR A 167 3.87 -24.32 8.52
C THR A 167 5.23 -23.74 8.88
N ALA A 168 5.90 -24.28 9.91
CA ALA A 168 7.25 -23.87 10.30
C ALA A 168 8.29 -24.16 9.20
N GLU A 169 8.21 -25.32 8.55
CA GLU A 169 9.06 -25.67 7.40
C GLU A 169 8.86 -24.69 6.24
N THR A 170 7.60 -24.42 5.88
CA THR A 170 7.22 -23.49 4.81
C THR A 170 7.76 -22.08 5.07
N ALA A 171 7.64 -21.60 6.31
CA ALA A 171 8.18 -20.30 6.71
C ALA A 171 9.72 -20.25 6.60
N ALA A 172 10.42 -21.29 7.07
CA ALA A 172 11.88 -21.36 7.01
C ALA A 172 12.39 -21.37 5.56
N VAL A 173 11.74 -22.12 4.67
CA VAL A 173 12.09 -22.17 3.24
C VAL A 173 11.87 -20.81 2.57
N SER A 174 10.80 -20.09 2.92
CA SER A 174 10.56 -18.72 2.42
C SER A 174 11.68 -17.76 2.81
N GLY A 175 12.14 -17.82 4.07
CA GLY A 175 13.31 -17.05 4.53
C GLY A 175 14.59 -17.39 3.75
N ALA A 176 14.84 -18.68 3.51
CA ALA A 176 15.98 -19.11 2.71
C ALA A 176 15.91 -18.61 1.24
N GLN A 177 14.72 -18.60 0.64
CA GLN A 177 14.54 -18.06 -0.72
C GLN A 177 14.82 -16.56 -0.79
N TRP A 178 14.39 -15.79 0.22
CA TRP A 178 14.73 -14.37 0.30
C TRP A 178 16.23 -14.14 0.43
N GLN A 179 16.91 -14.89 1.31
CA GLN A 179 18.36 -14.83 1.45
C GLN A 179 19.10 -15.06 0.13
N ARG A 180 18.60 -15.99 -0.71
CA ARG A 180 19.19 -16.28 -2.02
C ARG A 180 19.03 -15.13 -3.01
N LEU A 181 17.87 -14.46 -3.03
CA LEU A 181 17.65 -13.28 -3.86
C LEU A 181 18.53 -12.11 -3.40
N GLN A 182 18.69 -11.91 -2.09
CA GLN A 182 19.61 -10.92 -1.54
C GLN A 182 21.07 -11.19 -1.94
N ALA A 183 21.50 -12.46 -1.93
CA ALA A 183 22.84 -12.84 -2.39
C ALA A 183 23.07 -12.52 -3.88
N ALA A 184 22.00 -12.36 -4.67
CA ALA A 184 22.03 -11.92 -6.06
C ALA A 184 21.87 -10.38 -6.22
N GLY A 185 21.85 -9.63 -5.11
CA GLY A 185 21.78 -8.17 -5.08
C GLY A 185 20.37 -7.58 -5.00
N VAL A 186 19.32 -8.40 -4.93
CA VAL A 186 17.94 -7.90 -4.78
C VAL A 186 17.78 -7.27 -3.41
N ASP A 187 17.44 -5.98 -3.37
CA ASP A 187 17.34 -5.21 -2.11
C ASP A 187 15.90 -5.06 -1.60
N LEU A 188 14.90 -5.23 -2.47
CA LEU A 188 13.46 -5.12 -2.15
C LEU A 188 12.69 -6.32 -2.69
N VAL A 189 11.87 -6.94 -1.83
CA VAL A 189 10.89 -7.94 -2.25
C VAL A 189 9.50 -7.62 -1.72
N VAL A 190 8.49 -7.74 -2.57
CA VAL A 190 7.09 -7.81 -2.15
C VAL A 190 6.75 -9.26 -1.90
N ALA A 191 6.48 -9.61 -0.65
CA ALA A 191 6.07 -10.95 -0.26
C ALA A 191 4.69 -10.84 0.40
N PRO A 192 3.59 -10.99 -0.34
CA PRO A 192 2.25 -10.96 0.26
C PRO A 192 2.04 -12.14 1.21
N ASP A 193 1.23 -11.97 2.25
CA ASP A 193 0.88 -13.07 3.15
C ASP A 193 -0.15 -14.02 2.52
N VAL A 194 -0.30 -15.20 3.11
CA VAL A 194 -1.18 -16.25 2.60
C VAL A 194 -2.60 -15.96 3.08
N PRO A 195 -3.59 -15.82 2.18
CA PRO A 195 -4.99 -15.71 2.59
C PRO A 195 -5.46 -17.00 3.26
N ASN A 196 -6.38 -16.90 4.22
CA ASN A 196 -6.97 -18.05 4.89
C ASN A 196 -7.79 -18.89 3.91
N VAL A 197 -7.16 -19.91 3.33
CA VAL A 197 -7.73 -20.75 2.28
C VAL A 197 -8.96 -21.52 2.74
N LEU A 198 -9.23 -21.60 4.05
CA LEU A 198 -10.49 -22.11 4.60
C LEU A 198 -11.71 -21.45 3.95
N TYR A 199 -11.63 -20.16 3.64
CA TYR A 199 -12.75 -19.41 3.06
C TYR A 199 -12.93 -19.63 1.56
N THR A 200 -12.06 -20.39 0.91
CA THR A 200 -12.26 -20.81 -0.48
C THR A 200 -13.35 -21.90 -0.56
N PRO A 201 -14.11 -21.96 -1.67
CA PRO A 201 -15.04 -23.07 -1.92
C PRO A 201 -14.36 -24.44 -1.89
N GLU A 202 -13.13 -24.55 -2.38
CA GLU A 202 -12.36 -25.80 -2.49
C GLU A 202 -12.22 -26.51 -1.14
N ILE A 203 -11.80 -25.79 -0.09
CA ILE A 203 -11.62 -26.39 1.24
C ILE A 203 -12.97 -26.84 1.84
N PHE A 204 -14.05 -26.13 1.54
CA PHE A 204 -15.40 -26.54 1.98
C PHE A 204 -15.89 -27.79 1.23
N ASP A 205 -15.63 -27.87 -0.09
CA ASP A 205 -15.92 -29.03 -0.93
C ASP A 205 -15.16 -30.28 -0.41
N GLN A 206 -13.88 -30.13 -0.06
CA GLN A 206 -13.06 -31.20 0.50
C GLN A 206 -13.55 -31.65 1.88
N PHE A 207 -13.93 -30.71 2.75
CA PHE A 207 -14.50 -31.02 4.06
C PHE A 207 -15.79 -31.86 3.92
N ALA A 208 -16.70 -31.47 3.01
CA ALA A 208 -17.93 -32.21 2.75
C ALA A 208 -17.65 -33.62 2.20
N GLY A 209 -16.63 -33.77 1.34
CA GLY A 209 -16.18 -35.08 0.85
C GLY A 209 -15.60 -35.97 1.96
N ALA A 210 -14.79 -35.41 2.86
CA ALA A 210 -14.25 -36.12 4.02
C ALA A 210 -15.36 -36.57 4.98
N PHE A 211 -16.37 -35.72 5.20
CA PHE A 211 -17.56 -36.10 5.95
C PHE A 211 -18.32 -37.26 5.30
N ALA A 212 -18.51 -37.23 3.98
CA ALA A 212 -19.17 -38.32 3.25
C ALA A 212 -18.41 -39.66 3.38
N ASN A 213 -17.08 -39.63 3.38
CA ASN A 213 -16.24 -40.81 3.64
C ASN A 213 -16.39 -41.32 5.08
N ARG A 214 -16.46 -40.43 6.07
CA ARG A 214 -16.69 -40.82 7.47
C ARG A 214 -18.03 -41.54 7.64
N VAL A 215 -19.10 -41.01 7.04
CA VAL A 215 -20.42 -41.67 7.06
C VAL A 215 -20.37 -43.02 6.35
N TYR A 216 -19.64 -43.11 5.22
CA TYR A 216 -19.39 -44.38 4.54
C TYR A 216 -18.73 -45.41 5.48
N ASP A 217 -17.64 -45.04 6.16
CA ASP A 217 -16.91 -45.93 7.05
C ASP A 217 -17.74 -46.34 8.27
N GLN A 218 -18.51 -45.40 8.84
CA GLN A 218 -19.41 -45.67 9.96
C GLN A 218 -20.47 -46.70 9.58
N ILE A 219 -21.15 -46.55 8.44
CA ILE A 219 -22.13 -47.54 7.97
C ILE A 219 -21.43 -48.89 7.70
N ARG A 220 -20.26 -48.87 7.08
CA ARG A 220 -19.50 -50.09 6.75
C ARG A 220 -19.06 -50.86 8.01
N SER A 221 -18.73 -50.16 9.09
CA SER A 221 -18.34 -50.77 10.37
C SER A 221 -19.45 -51.52 11.10
N THR A 222 -20.73 -51.33 10.72
CA THR A 222 -21.87 -52.05 11.32
C THR A 222 -21.86 -53.56 11.00
N GLY A 223 -21.16 -53.98 9.94
CA GLY A 223 -21.05 -55.38 9.55
C GLY A 223 -22.34 -56.03 9.03
N ALA A 224 -23.44 -55.26 8.90
CA ALA A 224 -24.73 -55.76 8.44
C ALA A 224 -24.71 -56.18 6.95
N LEU A 225 -25.54 -57.16 6.58
CA LEU A 225 -25.77 -57.53 5.17
C LEU A 225 -26.24 -56.31 4.37
N GLY A 226 -25.52 -55.98 3.29
CA GLY A 226 -25.81 -54.80 2.44
C GLY A 226 -25.17 -53.49 2.91
N SER A 227 -24.43 -53.47 4.03
CA SER A 227 -23.78 -52.26 4.58
C SER A 227 -22.86 -51.55 3.58
N GLY A 228 -22.10 -52.28 2.76
CA GLY A 228 -21.25 -51.67 1.72
C GLY A 228 -22.03 -50.94 0.62
N ILE A 229 -23.22 -51.45 0.26
CA ILE A 229 -24.09 -50.82 -0.75
C ILE A 229 -24.77 -49.59 -0.15
N ALA A 230 -25.29 -49.69 1.08
CA ALA A 230 -25.84 -48.55 1.82
C ALA A 230 -24.79 -47.45 2.05
N ALA A 231 -23.57 -47.81 2.48
CA ALA A 231 -22.47 -46.87 2.67
C ALA A 231 -22.16 -46.10 1.37
N SER A 232 -22.04 -46.83 0.25
CA SER A 232 -21.80 -46.22 -1.07
C SER A 232 -22.96 -45.33 -1.52
N GLY A 233 -24.19 -45.72 -1.21
CA GLY A 233 -25.39 -44.93 -1.49
C GLY A 233 -25.43 -43.63 -0.68
N ALA A 234 -25.19 -43.72 0.63
CA ALA A 234 -25.17 -42.57 1.55
C ALA A 234 -24.13 -41.54 1.12
N LYS A 235 -22.91 -42.01 0.82
CA LYS A 235 -21.83 -41.15 0.31
C LYS A 235 -22.27 -40.36 -0.93
N ARG A 236 -22.85 -41.04 -1.95
CA ARG A 236 -23.33 -40.38 -3.17
C ARG A 236 -24.48 -39.41 -2.89
N THR A 237 -25.36 -39.71 -1.95
CA THR A 237 -26.45 -38.82 -1.52
C THR A 237 -25.89 -37.54 -0.90
N ILE A 238 -24.94 -37.66 0.03
CA ILE A 238 -24.27 -36.53 0.68
C ILE A 238 -23.58 -35.64 -0.37
N GLU A 239 -22.75 -36.23 -1.23
CA GLU A 239 -22.03 -35.49 -2.28
C GLU A 239 -22.97 -34.77 -3.26
N ARG A 240 -24.10 -35.40 -3.61
CA ARG A 240 -25.11 -34.80 -4.49
C ARG A 240 -25.87 -33.68 -3.80
N SER A 241 -26.33 -33.92 -2.58
CA SER A 241 -27.03 -32.91 -1.78
C SER A 241 -26.13 -31.69 -1.58
N TYR A 242 -24.89 -31.90 -1.17
CA TYR A 242 -23.92 -30.83 -0.97
C TYR A 242 -23.76 -29.96 -2.22
N ARG A 243 -23.52 -30.57 -3.40
CA ARG A 243 -23.40 -29.83 -4.67
C ARG A 243 -24.65 -29.00 -4.98
N ASN A 244 -25.84 -29.52 -4.71
CA ASN A 244 -27.09 -28.77 -4.94
C ASN A 244 -27.25 -27.62 -3.93
N ARG A 245 -26.98 -27.87 -2.64
CA ARG A 245 -27.13 -26.89 -1.56
C ARG A 245 -26.14 -25.74 -1.70
N ILE A 246 -24.87 -26.04 -1.99
CA ILE A 246 -23.85 -24.99 -2.21
C ILE A 246 -24.13 -24.18 -3.48
N GLY A 247 -24.67 -24.79 -4.54
CA GLY A 247 -25.09 -24.09 -5.75
C GLY A 247 -26.21 -23.07 -5.50
N ASN A 248 -27.19 -23.42 -4.66
CA ASN A 248 -28.25 -22.49 -4.26
C ASN A 248 -27.72 -21.36 -3.36
N ALA A 249 -26.84 -21.70 -2.42
CA ALA A 249 -26.14 -20.73 -1.57
C ALA A 249 -25.27 -19.74 -2.38
N ALA A 250 -24.62 -20.22 -3.44
CA ALA A 250 -23.85 -19.39 -4.37
C ALA A 250 -24.70 -18.37 -5.15
N ALA A 251 -26.02 -18.54 -5.19
CA ALA A 251 -26.95 -17.61 -5.83
C ALA A 251 -27.50 -16.54 -4.88
N SER A 252 -27.27 -16.62 -3.56
CA SER A 252 -27.77 -15.65 -2.59
C SER A 252 -26.82 -14.44 -2.44
N GLN A 253 -27.33 -13.33 -1.92
CA GLN A 253 -26.49 -12.18 -1.56
C GLN A 253 -25.82 -12.41 -0.20
N GLN A 254 -24.61 -11.88 -0.02
CA GLN A 254 -23.90 -11.81 1.27
C GLN A 254 -23.49 -10.38 1.55
N ASN A 255 -23.71 -9.92 2.79
CA ASN A 255 -23.41 -8.54 3.19
C ASN A 255 -22.24 -8.44 4.16
N ASN A 256 -21.88 -9.53 4.84
CA ASN A 256 -20.82 -9.56 5.84
C ASN A 256 -20.32 -10.99 6.10
N LEU A 257 -19.28 -11.11 6.92
CA LEU A 257 -18.64 -12.37 7.26
C LEU A 257 -19.57 -13.34 8.04
N ASN A 258 -20.51 -12.83 8.84
CA ASN A 258 -21.48 -13.69 9.53
C ASN A 258 -22.46 -14.33 8.55
N ASP A 259 -22.91 -13.61 7.52
CA ASP A 259 -23.74 -14.18 6.44
C ASP A 259 -23.02 -15.35 5.76
N PHE A 260 -21.71 -15.20 5.52
CA PHE A 260 -20.86 -16.26 4.96
C PHE A 260 -20.79 -17.50 5.88
N HIS A 261 -20.54 -17.30 7.18
CA HIS A 261 -20.50 -18.41 8.14
C HIS A 261 -21.84 -19.13 8.29
N ASN A 262 -22.92 -18.36 8.44
CA ASN A 262 -24.28 -18.89 8.59
C ASN A 262 -24.69 -19.72 7.38
N GLN A 263 -24.38 -19.24 6.18
CA GLN A 263 -24.69 -19.96 4.94
C GLN A 263 -23.97 -21.32 4.87
N ARG A 264 -22.69 -21.40 5.25
CA ARG A 264 -21.95 -22.67 5.26
C ARG A 264 -22.53 -23.65 6.29
N ALA A 265 -22.85 -23.17 7.48
CA ALA A 265 -23.50 -23.98 8.52
C ALA A 265 -24.85 -24.53 8.02
N GLU A 266 -25.67 -23.68 7.39
CA GLU A 266 -26.96 -24.08 6.82
C GLU A 266 -26.81 -25.15 5.73
N VAL A 267 -25.80 -25.03 4.85
CA VAL A 267 -25.51 -26.05 3.84
C VAL A 267 -25.20 -27.41 4.49
N LEU A 268 -24.37 -27.45 5.54
CA LEU A 268 -24.05 -28.69 6.25
C LEU A 268 -25.30 -29.30 6.90
N ASP A 269 -26.14 -28.49 7.55
CA ASP A 269 -27.39 -28.94 8.16
C ASP A 269 -28.35 -29.55 7.13
N LEU A 270 -28.54 -28.87 6.00
CA LEU A 270 -29.42 -29.32 4.93
C LEU A 270 -28.91 -30.59 4.23
N VAL A 271 -27.60 -30.82 4.21
CA VAL A 271 -27.02 -32.06 3.70
C VAL A 271 -27.39 -33.25 4.59
N VAL A 272 -27.38 -33.06 5.92
CA VAL A 272 -27.83 -34.10 6.87
C VAL A 272 -29.33 -34.33 6.76
N GLU A 273 -30.13 -33.26 6.59
CA GLU A 273 -31.57 -33.37 6.30
C GLU A 273 -31.85 -34.24 5.07
N ASP A 274 -31.18 -33.96 3.95
CA ASP A 274 -31.34 -34.68 2.70
C ASP A 274 -30.90 -36.14 2.81
N LEU A 275 -29.82 -36.41 3.55
CA LEU A 275 -29.40 -37.78 3.84
C LEU A 275 -30.48 -38.52 4.62
N TRP A 276 -31.02 -37.93 5.69
CA TRP A 276 -32.02 -38.56 6.56
C TRP A 276 -33.28 -38.95 5.78
N ALA A 277 -33.72 -38.09 4.86
CA ALA A 277 -34.90 -38.29 4.05
C ALA A 277 -34.68 -39.23 2.85
N ALA A 278 -33.43 -39.49 2.45
CA ALA A 278 -33.13 -40.27 1.26
C ALA A 278 -33.38 -41.78 1.46
N THR A 279 -33.90 -42.43 0.43
CA THR A 279 -34.08 -43.88 0.39
C THR A 279 -32.76 -44.60 0.14
N PRO A 280 -32.38 -45.61 0.95
CA PRO A 280 -31.20 -46.41 0.71
C PRO A 280 -31.34 -47.26 -0.58
N PRO A 281 -30.24 -47.73 -1.18
CA PRO A 281 -30.30 -48.64 -2.32
C PRO A 281 -30.74 -50.05 -1.89
N PHE A 282 -31.27 -50.82 -2.84
CA PHE A 282 -31.49 -52.25 -2.69
C PHE A 282 -30.20 -53.00 -2.30
N PRO A 283 -30.25 -54.01 -1.41
CA PRO A 283 -31.42 -54.60 -0.75
C PRO A 283 -31.82 -53.91 0.57
N VAL A 284 -31.12 -52.84 0.97
CA VAL A 284 -31.33 -52.19 2.28
C VAL A 284 -32.69 -51.50 2.36
N ASN A 285 -33.21 -51.00 1.22
CA ASN A 285 -34.55 -50.44 1.13
C ASN A 285 -35.71 -51.41 1.38
N TRP A 286 -35.45 -52.71 1.50
CA TRP A 286 -36.47 -53.67 1.93
C TRP A 286 -36.72 -53.64 3.44
N ARG A 287 -35.72 -53.20 4.22
CA ARG A 287 -35.82 -53.12 5.68
C ARG A 287 -36.05 -51.69 6.16
N TYR A 288 -35.51 -50.70 5.47
CA TYR A 288 -35.61 -49.28 5.85
C TYR A 288 -36.05 -48.43 4.66
N SER A 289 -37.11 -47.65 4.82
CA SER A 289 -37.64 -46.75 3.80
C SER A 289 -36.72 -45.54 3.59
N THR A 290 -35.96 -45.16 4.62
CA THR A 290 -35.02 -44.03 4.61
C THR A 290 -33.71 -44.40 5.32
N TYR A 291 -32.64 -43.65 5.04
CA TYR A 291 -31.42 -43.74 5.85
C TYR A 291 -31.67 -43.33 7.29
N GLY A 292 -32.62 -42.42 7.55
CA GLY A 292 -33.00 -42.04 8.91
C GLY A 292 -33.47 -43.22 9.74
N GLU A 293 -34.41 -44.02 9.22
CA GLU A 293 -34.86 -45.26 9.87
C GLU A 293 -33.71 -46.25 10.13
N MET A 294 -32.78 -46.36 9.17
CA MET A 294 -31.59 -47.21 9.33
C MET A 294 -30.67 -46.70 10.44
N PHE A 295 -30.40 -45.39 10.50
CA PHE A 295 -29.55 -44.80 11.53
C PHE A 295 -30.19 -44.90 12.92
N ASP A 296 -31.49 -44.64 13.03
CA ASP A 296 -32.24 -44.74 14.29
C ASP A 296 -32.23 -46.18 14.84
N ASP A 297 -32.40 -47.20 13.99
CA ASP A 297 -32.31 -48.64 14.38
C ASP A 297 -30.88 -49.02 14.83
N ASN A 298 -29.86 -48.29 14.39
CA ASN A 298 -28.47 -48.47 14.81
C ASN A 298 -28.06 -47.51 15.96
N GLY A 299 -29.03 -46.82 16.59
CA GLY A 299 -28.80 -45.94 17.74
C GLY A 299 -28.11 -44.62 17.41
N VAL A 300 -28.13 -44.18 16.15
CA VAL A 300 -27.52 -42.94 15.67
C VAL A 300 -28.62 -41.92 15.38
N SER A 301 -28.74 -40.87 16.20
CA SER A 301 -29.74 -39.84 16.00
C SER A 301 -29.30 -38.75 15.02
N LYS A 302 -30.27 -38.12 14.36
CA LYS A 302 -30.04 -37.00 13.43
C LYS A 302 -29.31 -35.85 14.09
N ASP A 303 -29.76 -35.46 15.28
CA ASP A 303 -29.17 -34.36 16.05
C ASP A 303 -27.73 -34.67 16.45
N SER A 304 -27.41 -35.94 16.73
CA SER A 304 -26.05 -36.37 17.01
C SER A 304 -25.15 -36.21 15.78
N ILE A 305 -25.59 -36.62 14.59
CA ILE A 305 -24.83 -36.42 13.35
C ILE A 305 -24.66 -34.93 13.03
N LYS A 306 -25.72 -34.13 13.14
CA LYS A 306 -25.63 -32.67 12.92
C LYS A 306 -24.64 -32.01 13.87
N THR A 307 -24.79 -32.26 15.18
CA THR A 307 -23.90 -31.71 16.21
C THR A 307 -22.45 -32.15 15.97
N GLN A 308 -22.24 -33.41 15.61
CA GLN A 308 -20.91 -33.93 15.29
C GLN A 308 -20.31 -33.24 14.05
N LEU A 309 -21.10 -33.06 12.98
CA LEU A 309 -20.66 -32.40 11.76
C LEU A 309 -20.27 -30.94 12.02
N THR A 310 -21.14 -30.17 12.67
CA THR A 310 -20.90 -28.76 12.98
C THR A 310 -19.71 -28.59 13.92
N SER A 311 -19.63 -29.37 15.02
CA SER A 311 -18.49 -29.31 15.94
C SER A 311 -17.16 -29.70 15.28
N THR A 312 -17.20 -30.68 14.36
CA THR A 312 -16.04 -31.11 13.58
C THR A 312 -15.60 -30.01 12.61
N TYR A 313 -16.56 -29.36 11.93
CA TYR A 313 -16.29 -28.23 11.05
C TYR A 313 -15.68 -27.05 11.81
N ASP A 314 -16.25 -26.68 12.95
CA ASP A 314 -15.75 -25.57 13.79
C ASP A 314 -14.33 -25.86 14.28
N THR A 315 -14.05 -27.08 14.71
CA THR A 315 -12.70 -27.50 15.13
C THR A 315 -11.71 -27.39 13.98
N PHE A 316 -12.07 -27.89 12.80
CA PHE A 316 -11.25 -27.80 11.60
C PHE A 316 -11.03 -26.35 11.16
N ALA A 317 -12.08 -25.53 11.14
CA ALA A 317 -12.04 -24.12 10.79
C ALA A 317 -11.13 -23.31 11.73
N ASN A 318 -11.22 -23.56 13.03
CA ASN A 318 -10.35 -22.94 14.03
C ASN A 318 -8.89 -23.34 13.82
N ALA A 319 -8.61 -24.62 13.62
CA ALA A 319 -7.25 -25.10 13.35
C ALA A 319 -6.68 -24.53 12.04
N ALA A 320 -7.49 -24.42 10.99
CA ALA A 320 -7.10 -23.85 9.70
C ALA A 320 -6.76 -22.35 9.80
N THR A 321 -7.56 -21.61 10.55
CA THR A 321 -7.34 -20.18 10.80
C THR A 321 -6.06 -19.96 11.59
N GLN A 322 -5.87 -20.69 12.69
CA GLN A 322 -4.63 -20.64 13.49
C GLN A 322 -3.40 -21.06 12.68
N GLY A 323 -3.53 -22.09 11.83
CA GLY A 323 -2.44 -22.54 10.94
C GLY A 323 -2.02 -21.47 9.94
N THR A 324 -2.99 -20.77 9.35
CA THR A 324 -2.73 -19.64 8.43
C THR A 324 -2.03 -18.49 9.15
N GLU A 325 -2.53 -18.09 10.32
CA GLU A 325 -1.91 -17.03 11.15
C GLU A 325 -0.49 -17.39 11.57
N LEU A 326 -0.26 -18.64 11.95
CA LEU A 326 1.05 -19.14 12.31
C LEU A 326 2.01 -19.11 11.12
N LEU A 327 1.59 -19.63 9.95
CA LEU A 327 2.38 -19.58 8.74
C LEU A 327 2.78 -18.15 8.39
N ASN A 328 1.82 -17.22 8.42
CA ASN A 328 2.05 -15.82 8.07
C ASN A 328 3.01 -15.14 9.04
N SER A 329 2.81 -15.32 10.35
CA SER A 329 3.68 -14.72 11.38
C SER A 329 5.10 -15.30 11.33
N GLN A 330 5.25 -16.61 11.20
CA GLN A 330 6.56 -17.27 11.08
C GLN A 330 7.27 -16.90 9.78
N THR A 331 6.55 -16.81 8.66
CA THR A 331 7.13 -16.37 7.38
C THR A 331 7.64 -14.94 7.48
N THR A 332 6.87 -14.02 8.07
CA THR A 332 7.33 -12.65 8.32
C THR A 332 8.58 -12.64 9.20
N GLN A 333 8.63 -13.44 10.26
CA GLN A 333 9.82 -13.54 11.11
C GLN A 333 11.04 -14.09 10.36
N ALA A 334 10.87 -15.15 9.58
CA ALA A 334 11.94 -15.79 8.81
C ALA A 334 12.52 -14.84 7.75
N LEU A 335 11.67 -14.07 7.08
CA LEU A 335 12.09 -13.03 6.12
C LEU A 335 12.84 -11.90 6.84
N ASN A 336 12.28 -11.37 7.94
CA ASN A 336 12.91 -10.30 8.72
C ASN A 336 14.26 -10.69 9.32
N GLN A 337 14.46 -11.95 9.69
CA GLN A 337 15.74 -12.46 10.21
C GLN A 337 16.87 -12.36 9.18
N GLN A 338 16.56 -12.37 7.87
CA GLN A 338 17.56 -12.14 6.83
C GLN A 338 17.87 -10.65 6.61
N GLY A 339 17.01 -9.74 7.12
CA GLY A 339 17.12 -8.31 6.91
C GLY A 339 16.69 -7.87 5.49
N GLY A 340 17.14 -6.68 5.07
CA GLY A 340 16.77 -6.08 3.79
C GLY A 340 15.37 -5.45 3.78
N ASN A 341 14.88 -5.04 2.60
CA ASN A 341 13.58 -4.41 2.46
C ASN A 341 12.51 -5.45 2.07
N VAL A 342 11.60 -5.74 2.99
CA VAL A 342 10.51 -6.70 2.77
C VAL A 342 9.17 -5.98 2.91
N VAL A 343 8.34 -6.08 1.87
CA VAL A 343 6.96 -5.57 1.89
C VAL A 343 6.02 -6.75 2.12
N ARG A 344 5.56 -6.96 3.37
CA ARG A 344 4.53 -7.95 3.70
C ARG A 344 3.14 -7.35 3.52
N LEU A 345 2.55 -7.50 2.34
CA LEU A 345 1.14 -7.15 2.14
C LEU A 345 0.24 -8.03 3.03
N ALA A 346 -0.71 -7.42 3.74
CA ALA A 346 -1.69 -8.10 4.59
C ALA A 346 -2.89 -8.59 3.75
N VAL A 347 -2.62 -9.48 2.80
CA VAL A 347 -3.64 -10.03 1.89
C VAL A 347 -4.67 -10.87 2.63
N ASN A 348 -4.29 -11.60 3.69
CA ASN A 348 -5.24 -12.30 4.54
C ASN A 348 -6.25 -11.33 5.17
N GLN A 349 -5.78 -10.20 5.72
CA GLN A 349 -6.66 -9.16 6.24
C GLN A 349 -7.51 -8.55 5.12
N LEU A 350 -6.94 -8.28 3.94
CA LEU A 350 -7.68 -7.73 2.80
C LEU A 350 -8.79 -8.70 2.35
N PHE A 351 -8.52 -9.99 2.35
CA PHE A 351 -9.50 -11.02 2.04
C PHE A 351 -10.62 -11.04 3.08
N THR A 352 -10.29 -10.99 4.38
CA THR A 352 -11.29 -10.84 5.45
C THR A 352 -12.09 -9.54 5.31
N ASP A 353 -11.46 -8.43 4.91
CA ASP A 353 -12.14 -7.15 4.67
C ASP A 353 -13.15 -7.28 3.51
N MET A 354 -12.82 -8.00 2.44
CA MET A 354 -13.73 -8.29 1.32
C MET A 354 -14.89 -9.20 1.71
N LEU A 355 -14.68 -10.16 2.61
CA LEU A 355 -15.76 -11.00 3.15
C LEU A 355 -16.67 -10.21 4.12
N SER A 356 -16.10 -9.27 4.86
CA SER A 356 -16.80 -8.50 5.89
C SER A 356 -17.65 -7.37 5.34
N ASP A 357 -17.28 -6.81 4.18
CA ASP A 357 -18.08 -5.81 3.46
C ASP A 357 -17.94 -6.03 1.93
N PRO A 358 -18.58 -7.07 1.36
CA PRO A 358 -18.44 -7.42 -0.05
C PRO A 358 -18.85 -6.29 -0.99
N ALA A 359 -19.93 -5.58 -0.65
CA ALA A 359 -20.50 -4.51 -1.47
C ALA A 359 -19.53 -3.34 -1.65
N LYS A 360 -18.79 -2.97 -0.60
CA LYS A 360 -17.75 -1.94 -0.66
C LYS A 360 -16.68 -2.24 -1.71
N TYR A 361 -16.34 -3.51 -1.90
CA TYR A 361 -15.35 -3.96 -2.89
C TYR A 361 -15.97 -4.36 -4.24
N GLY A 362 -17.30 -4.32 -4.38
CA GLY A 362 -18.01 -4.58 -5.63
C GLY A 362 -18.41 -6.04 -5.84
N PHE A 363 -18.53 -6.79 -4.75
CA PHE A 363 -19.03 -8.15 -4.73
C PHE A 363 -20.43 -8.20 -4.12
N SER A 364 -21.27 -9.10 -4.63
CA SER A 364 -22.56 -9.42 -4.02
C SER A 364 -22.56 -10.79 -3.35
N ASN A 365 -21.60 -11.65 -3.69
CA ASN A 365 -21.45 -12.98 -3.13
C ASN A 365 -19.97 -13.38 -3.08
N THR A 366 -19.60 -14.01 -1.96
CA THR A 366 -18.24 -14.42 -1.60
C THR A 366 -18.14 -15.91 -1.27
N SER A 367 -19.17 -16.72 -1.51
CA SER A 367 -19.16 -18.19 -1.36
C SER A 367 -19.24 -18.94 -2.68
N GLY A 368 -19.84 -18.32 -3.68
CA GLY A 368 -20.05 -18.86 -5.01
C GLY A 368 -18.84 -18.65 -5.90
N ARG A 369 -18.85 -19.41 -7.01
CA ARG A 369 -17.80 -19.38 -8.03
C ARG A 369 -18.40 -19.11 -9.41
N ALA A 370 -17.69 -18.33 -10.23
CA ALA A 370 -18.12 -18.07 -11.60
C ALA A 370 -18.09 -19.35 -12.46
N CYS A 371 -17.10 -20.20 -12.21
CA CYS A 371 -16.84 -21.43 -12.94
C CYS A 371 -17.07 -22.64 -12.04
N ASN A 372 -17.97 -23.54 -12.46
CA ASN A 372 -18.23 -24.79 -11.73
C ASN A 372 -17.11 -25.83 -11.88
N GLN A 373 -16.26 -25.66 -12.90
CA GLN A 373 -15.04 -26.42 -13.11
C GLN A 373 -13.84 -25.51 -12.86
N ALA A 374 -12.65 -26.10 -12.68
CA ALA A 374 -11.42 -25.31 -12.59
C ALA A 374 -11.25 -24.45 -13.84
N THR A 375 -10.89 -23.17 -13.68
CA THR A 375 -10.57 -22.28 -14.82
C THR A 375 -9.47 -22.86 -15.71
N ALA A 376 -8.57 -23.64 -15.11
CA ALA A 376 -7.53 -24.44 -15.76
C ALA A 376 -8.05 -25.51 -16.75
N SER A 377 -9.31 -25.94 -16.61
CA SER A 377 -9.86 -27.09 -17.35
C SER A 377 -10.78 -26.67 -18.50
N VAL A 378 -11.52 -25.58 -18.33
CA VAL A 378 -12.42 -25.00 -19.32
C VAL A 378 -12.40 -23.49 -19.15
N LEU A 379 -12.09 -22.76 -20.22
CA LEU A 379 -12.35 -21.33 -20.31
C LEU A 379 -13.86 -21.14 -20.18
N CYS A 380 -14.31 -20.63 -19.05
CA CYS A 380 -15.73 -20.48 -18.75
C CYS A 380 -16.39 -19.66 -19.86
N GLY A 381 -17.22 -20.32 -20.68
CA GLY A 381 -17.83 -19.76 -21.89
C GLY A 381 -17.53 -20.49 -23.21
N GLU A 382 -16.49 -21.31 -23.33
CA GLU A 382 -16.19 -22.03 -24.58
C GLU A 382 -16.73 -23.47 -24.61
N GLY A 383 -17.54 -23.81 -25.63
CA GLY A 383 -18.00 -25.20 -25.90
C GLY A 383 -19.31 -25.62 -25.22
N LEU A 384 -20.06 -24.70 -24.61
CA LEU A 384 -21.29 -24.98 -23.86
C LEU A 384 -22.57 -24.87 -24.74
N SER A 385 -22.56 -25.46 -25.94
CA SER A 385 -23.73 -25.52 -26.84
C SER A 385 -24.74 -26.60 -26.42
N GLY A 386 -25.13 -26.61 -25.14
CA GLY A 386 -26.16 -27.49 -24.60
C GLY A 386 -26.96 -26.76 -23.53
N ALA A 387 -28.29 -26.79 -23.67
CA ALA A 387 -29.27 -26.03 -22.90
C ALA A 387 -29.37 -26.35 -21.38
N ASN A 388 -28.28 -26.77 -20.73
CA ASN A 388 -28.24 -26.99 -19.27
C ASN A 388 -26.95 -26.49 -18.58
N THR A 389 -26.19 -25.57 -19.18
CA THR A 389 -25.00 -24.98 -18.53
C THR A 389 -24.81 -23.48 -18.79
N GLN A 390 -25.88 -22.80 -19.23
CA GLN A 390 -25.95 -21.34 -19.36
C GLN A 390 -26.23 -20.66 -18.01
N ALA A 391 -25.67 -21.20 -16.92
CA ALA A 391 -25.79 -20.69 -15.57
C ALA A 391 -24.45 -20.66 -14.83
N ALA A 392 -23.34 -20.40 -15.53
CA ALA A 392 -22.28 -19.62 -14.90
C ALA A 392 -22.90 -18.23 -14.66
N ASN A 393 -22.94 -17.77 -13.41
CA ASN A 393 -23.72 -16.64 -12.91
C ASN A 393 -23.92 -15.50 -13.94
N ALA A 394 -25.14 -14.97 -14.11
CA ALA A 394 -25.45 -13.89 -15.05
C ALA A 394 -24.55 -12.64 -14.88
N ASN A 395 -23.89 -12.49 -13.72
CA ASN A 395 -22.87 -11.48 -13.49
C ASN A 395 -21.65 -12.09 -12.74
N PRO A 396 -20.71 -12.75 -13.44
CA PRO A 396 -19.58 -13.45 -12.82
C PRO A 396 -18.60 -12.47 -12.16
N ASP A 397 -18.57 -11.21 -12.59
CA ASP A 397 -17.76 -10.15 -12.00
C ASP A 397 -18.24 -9.74 -10.60
N ASN A 398 -19.46 -10.07 -10.21
CA ASN A 398 -19.97 -9.79 -8.86
C ASN A 398 -19.61 -10.87 -7.82
N LEU A 399 -18.98 -11.95 -8.27
CA LEU A 399 -18.49 -13.02 -7.38
C LEU A 399 -17.02 -12.77 -7.02
N LEU A 400 -16.68 -13.10 -5.78
CA LEU A 400 -15.29 -13.02 -5.32
C LEU A 400 -14.40 -14.07 -5.98
N PHE A 401 -14.93 -15.25 -6.31
CA PHE A 401 -14.17 -16.36 -6.85
C PHE A 401 -14.45 -16.64 -8.33
N ALA A 402 -13.37 -16.85 -9.08
CA ALA A 402 -13.43 -17.33 -10.45
C ALA A 402 -13.79 -18.82 -10.49
N ASP A 403 -13.13 -19.67 -9.70
CA ASP A 403 -13.42 -21.09 -9.55
C ASP A 403 -13.47 -21.50 -8.06
N SER A 404 -13.20 -22.75 -7.71
CA SER A 404 -13.24 -23.20 -6.31
C SER A 404 -12.13 -22.60 -5.44
N PHE A 405 -11.08 -22.03 -6.02
CA PHE A 405 -9.89 -21.62 -5.26
C PHE A 405 -9.41 -20.20 -5.60
N HIS A 406 -9.51 -19.79 -6.87
CA HIS A 406 -8.91 -18.55 -7.35
C HIS A 406 -9.86 -17.35 -7.30
N PRO A 407 -9.34 -16.14 -6.99
CA PRO A 407 -10.13 -14.93 -7.01
C PRO A 407 -10.56 -14.52 -8.43
N GLY A 408 -11.66 -13.79 -8.52
CA GLY A 408 -12.13 -13.19 -9.76
C GLY A 408 -11.29 -11.98 -10.22
N PRO A 409 -11.48 -11.51 -11.46
CA PRO A 409 -10.75 -10.36 -12.02
C PRO A 409 -10.81 -9.08 -11.17
N LYS A 410 -11.98 -8.77 -10.56
CA LYS A 410 -12.11 -7.62 -9.65
C LYS A 410 -11.18 -7.72 -8.44
N ALA A 411 -11.04 -8.92 -7.86
CA ALA A 411 -10.15 -9.14 -6.72
C ALA A 411 -8.67 -9.04 -7.14
N HIS A 412 -8.29 -9.54 -8.32
CA HIS A 412 -6.96 -9.30 -8.88
C HIS A 412 -6.65 -7.82 -9.07
N ARG A 413 -7.63 -7.02 -9.52
CA ARG A 413 -7.48 -5.56 -9.61
C ARG A 413 -7.27 -4.93 -8.24
N ILE A 414 -8.08 -5.30 -7.25
CA ILE A 414 -7.96 -4.83 -5.86
C ILE A 414 -6.58 -5.15 -5.28
N MET A 415 -6.07 -6.37 -5.50
CA MET A 415 -4.74 -6.79 -5.06
C MET A 415 -3.61 -5.96 -5.71
N ALA A 416 -3.72 -5.64 -6.99
CA ALA A 416 -2.75 -4.79 -7.69
C ALA A 416 -2.79 -3.34 -7.18
N ASP A 417 -3.99 -2.77 -7.01
CA ASP A 417 -4.17 -1.43 -6.45
C ASP A 417 -3.59 -1.36 -5.02
N TYR A 418 -3.77 -2.42 -4.22
CA TYR A 418 -3.20 -2.50 -2.87
C TYR A 418 -1.68 -2.47 -2.90
N LEU A 419 -1.03 -3.32 -3.69
CA LEU A 419 0.43 -3.34 -3.84
C LEU A 419 0.98 -1.97 -4.27
N LEU A 420 0.40 -1.37 -5.32
CA LEU A 420 0.84 -0.08 -5.84
C LEU A 420 0.66 1.05 -4.82
N SER A 421 -0.46 1.05 -4.08
CA SER A 421 -0.73 2.05 -3.04
C SER A 421 0.28 1.96 -1.89
N THR A 422 0.68 0.74 -1.53
CA THR A 422 1.69 0.47 -0.50
C THR A 422 3.07 0.98 -0.91
N LEU A 423 3.50 0.73 -2.15
CA LEU A 423 4.81 1.19 -2.63
C LEU A 423 4.89 2.71 -2.81
N ARG A 424 3.77 3.38 -3.09
CA ARG A 424 3.72 4.84 -3.22
C ARG A 424 3.68 5.57 -1.87
N ALA A 425 3.10 4.97 -0.84
CA ALA A 425 2.85 5.63 0.43
C ALA A 425 4.11 6.25 1.08
N PRO A 426 5.29 5.58 1.13
CA PRO A 426 6.49 6.18 1.71
C PRO A 426 6.99 7.40 0.93
N VAL A 427 6.88 7.37 -0.41
CA VAL A 427 7.27 8.49 -1.27
C VAL A 427 6.41 9.72 -0.97
N ASP A 428 5.08 9.53 -0.90
CA ASP A 428 4.14 10.61 -0.55
C ASP A 428 4.40 11.14 0.87
N MET A 429 4.68 10.26 1.84
CA MET A 429 4.99 10.63 3.23
C MET A 429 6.32 11.37 3.37
N GLY A 430 7.23 11.25 2.40
CA GLY A 430 8.43 12.10 2.32
C GLY A 430 8.10 13.60 2.22
N GLY A 431 6.88 13.96 1.81
CA GLY A 431 6.35 15.32 1.82
C GLY A 431 6.36 16.01 3.19
N LEU A 432 6.40 15.25 4.31
CA LEU A 432 6.52 15.78 5.66
C LEU A 432 7.84 16.54 5.85
N SER A 433 8.97 15.91 5.52
CA SER A 433 10.29 16.53 5.64
C SER A 433 10.49 17.70 4.65
N VAL A 434 9.93 17.59 3.44
CA VAL A 434 9.91 18.69 2.46
C VAL A 434 9.15 19.89 3.01
N THR A 435 7.97 19.67 3.60
CA THR A 435 7.15 20.73 4.19
C THR A 435 7.84 21.38 5.39
N ALA A 436 8.41 20.57 6.28
CA ALA A 436 9.15 21.04 7.46
C ALA A 436 10.31 21.98 7.08
N ARG A 437 11.11 21.58 6.08
CA ARG A 437 12.22 22.38 5.57
C ARG A 437 11.74 23.69 4.96
N GLN A 438 10.72 23.65 4.10
CA GLN A 438 10.19 24.84 3.43
C GLN A 438 9.61 25.85 4.44
N ASN A 439 8.98 25.40 5.52
CA ASN A 439 8.48 26.28 6.58
C ASN A 439 9.63 26.99 7.31
N GLY A 440 10.70 26.27 7.68
CA GLY A 440 11.88 26.88 8.31
C GLY A 440 12.56 27.91 7.41
N GLU A 441 12.69 27.61 6.12
CA GLU A 441 13.25 28.54 5.13
C GLU A 441 12.39 29.81 4.94
N ALA A 442 11.07 29.68 4.92
CA ALA A 442 10.17 30.83 4.80
C ALA A 442 10.29 31.77 6.01
N ALA A 443 10.32 31.22 7.23
CA ALA A 443 10.54 32.00 8.45
C ALA A 443 11.92 32.69 8.45
N TRP A 444 12.96 32.00 7.96
CA TRP A 444 14.31 32.56 7.83
C TRP A 444 14.34 33.74 6.85
N ASP A 445 13.74 33.57 5.67
CA ASP A 445 13.72 34.57 4.62
C ASP A 445 12.95 35.83 5.06
N PHE A 446 11.83 35.68 5.79
CA PHE A 446 11.12 36.81 6.40
C PHE A 446 12.02 37.62 7.34
N VAL A 447 12.73 36.96 8.26
CA VAL A 447 13.53 37.66 9.26
C VAL A 447 14.76 38.33 8.64
N ARG A 448 15.37 37.70 7.63
CA ARG A 448 16.44 38.32 6.82
C ARG A 448 15.95 39.61 6.17
N GLU A 449 14.78 39.57 5.52
CA GLU A 449 14.18 40.71 4.84
C GLU A 449 13.76 41.81 5.81
N ASP A 450 13.05 41.49 6.89
CA ASP A 450 12.68 42.49 7.90
C ASP A 450 13.91 43.10 8.57
N SER A 451 15.00 42.35 8.77
CA SER A 451 16.24 42.91 9.30
C SER A 451 16.82 44.03 8.43
N ASN A 452 16.62 43.97 7.11
CA ASN A 452 17.05 44.98 6.13
C ASN A 452 16.09 46.17 6.04
N ARG A 453 14.81 46.00 6.38
CA ARG A 453 13.86 47.11 6.40
C ARG A 453 14.38 48.18 7.36
N LEU A 454 14.34 49.44 6.95
CA LEU A 454 14.83 50.59 7.72
C LEU A 454 16.36 50.70 7.86
N ARG A 455 17.16 50.01 7.02
CA ARG A 455 18.61 50.13 7.04
C ARG A 455 19.08 51.57 6.74
N GLY A 456 19.81 52.17 7.67
CA GLY A 456 20.38 53.51 7.64
C GLY A 456 20.95 53.89 9.01
N VAL A 457 21.58 55.07 9.14
CA VAL A 457 22.08 55.56 10.45
C VAL A 457 20.88 55.90 11.32
N GLN A 458 20.54 54.99 12.23
CA GLN A 458 19.48 55.19 13.22
C GLN A 458 20.09 55.52 14.58
N THR A 459 19.35 56.27 15.39
CA THR A 459 19.71 56.53 16.78
C THR A 459 19.79 55.20 17.54
N GLY A 460 20.84 55.03 18.34
CA GLY A 460 20.94 53.91 19.27
C GLY A 460 19.80 53.97 20.29
N ARG A 461 19.51 52.82 20.91
CA ARG A 461 18.44 52.62 21.90
C ARG A 461 17.03 52.83 21.36
N THR A 462 16.78 52.39 20.12
CA THR A 462 15.44 52.35 19.52
C THR A 462 14.93 50.92 19.43
N LEU A 463 13.62 50.74 19.55
CA LEU A 463 12.93 49.46 19.37
C LEU A 463 11.95 49.56 18.21
N ASP A 464 12.04 48.67 17.23
CA ASP A 464 11.09 48.58 16.11
C ASP A 464 10.34 47.26 16.19
N ALA A 465 9.05 47.34 16.52
CA ALA A 465 8.15 46.19 16.55
C ALA A 465 7.56 45.93 15.15
N VAL A 466 7.27 44.67 14.83
CA VAL A 466 6.65 44.25 13.57
C VAL A 466 5.58 43.20 13.81
N ALA A 467 4.48 43.33 13.09
CA ALA A 467 3.48 42.29 12.89
C ALA A 467 3.21 42.15 11.38
N ALA A 468 3.22 40.92 10.86
CA ALA A 468 2.97 40.67 9.45
C ALA A 468 2.13 39.42 9.23
N TYR A 469 1.40 39.44 8.13
CA TYR A 469 0.62 38.32 7.64
C TYR A 469 1.10 37.98 6.23
N GLN A 470 1.27 36.70 5.97
CA GLN A 470 1.57 36.19 4.65
C GLN A 470 0.54 35.13 4.26
N HIS A 471 0.00 35.28 3.06
CA HIS A 471 -0.72 34.22 2.38
C HIS A 471 0.15 33.69 1.24
N SER A 472 0.24 32.36 1.09
CA SER A 472 1.00 31.72 0.01
C SER A 472 0.06 30.83 -0.79
N SER A 473 0.02 31.02 -2.11
CA SER A 473 -0.89 30.37 -3.07
C SER A 473 -0.35 29.04 -3.62
N ASN A 474 0.51 28.36 -2.86
CA ASN A 474 1.03 27.02 -3.18
C ASN A 474 -0.16 26.04 -3.31
N ASP A 475 0.04 24.84 -3.86
CA ASP A 475 -1.02 23.88 -4.28
C ASP A 475 -2.18 23.59 -3.28
N ALA A 476 -2.12 23.99 -2.02
CA ALA A 476 -3.26 23.95 -1.10
C ALA A 476 -3.42 25.16 -0.15
N GLY A 477 -2.72 26.28 -0.41
CA GLY A 477 -2.82 27.50 0.39
C GLY A 477 -2.10 27.41 1.73
N GLY A 478 -1.42 28.49 2.13
CA GLY A 478 -0.76 28.58 3.43
C GLY A 478 -0.88 29.97 4.02
N HIS A 479 -0.92 30.04 5.33
CA HIS A 479 -0.98 31.31 6.06
C HIS A 479 0.11 31.35 7.12
N THR A 480 0.74 32.51 7.26
CA THR A 480 1.76 32.72 8.28
C THR A 480 1.54 34.06 8.96
N VAL A 481 1.56 34.04 10.29
CA VAL A 481 1.58 35.25 11.10
C VAL A 481 2.96 35.40 11.72
N TYR A 482 3.52 36.59 11.62
CA TYR A 482 4.80 36.97 12.20
C TYR A 482 4.57 38.05 13.25
N ALA A 483 5.27 37.96 14.37
CA ALA A 483 5.30 38.99 15.40
C ALA A 483 6.70 39.06 16.02
N GLY A 484 7.25 40.25 16.18
CA GLY A 484 8.57 40.40 16.75
C GLY A 484 9.04 41.83 16.80
N GLY A 485 10.34 42.01 16.95
CA GLY A 485 10.96 43.32 16.87
C GLY A 485 12.47 43.26 16.80
N LYS A 486 13.06 44.41 16.50
CA LYS A 486 14.49 44.63 16.45
C LYS A 486 14.88 45.84 17.28
N ALA A 487 15.85 45.64 18.16
CA ALA A 487 16.44 46.68 18.99
C ALA A 487 17.76 47.15 18.37
N ARG A 488 17.90 48.46 18.19
CA ARG A 488 19.16 49.10 17.81
C ARG A 488 19.95 49.38 19.08
N LEU A 489 20.94 48.55 19.40
CA LEU A 489 21.71 48.67 20.66
C LEU A 489 22.59 49.94 20.64
N ASN A 490 23.19 50.21 19.49
CA ASN A 490 23.90 51.44 19.15
C ASN A 490 23.79 51.63 17.61
N PRO A 491 24.34 52.70 17.01
CA PRO A 491 24.19 52.94 15.58
C PRO A 491 24.64 51.77 14.67
N ASN A 492 25.53 50.91 15.16
CA ASN A 492 26.07 49.79 14.39
C ASN A 492 25.42 48.44 14.73
N TRP A 493 24.98 48.21 15.97
CA TRP A 493 24.49 46.89 16.39
C TRP A 493 22.97 46.81 16.45
N GLN A 494 22.41 45.77 15.84
CA GLN A 494 20.99 45.42 15.85
C GLN A 494 20.78 43.99 16.37
N LEU A 495 19.87 43.82 17.32
CA LEU A 495 19.39 42.53 17.80
C LEU A 495 17.92 42.38 17.39
N GLY A 496 17.56 41.31 16.66
CA GLY A 496 16.18 41.04 16.27
C GLY A 496 15.68 39.71 16.80
N VAL A 497 14.40 39.65 17.18
CA VAL A 497 13.72 38.41 17.59
C VAL A 497 12.34 38.40 16.94
N VAL A 498 12.01 37.34 16.23
CA VAL A 498 10.73 37.16 15.55
C VAL A 498 10.18 35.77 15.84
N PHE A 499 8.93 35.73 16.27
CA PHE A 499 8.11 34.54 16.33
C PHE A 499 7.24 34.45 15.06
N SER A 500 7.06 33.25 14.53
CA SER A 500 6.09 33.00 13.48
C SER A 500 5.27 31.75 13.73
N ARG A 501 4.00 31.79 13.36
CA ARG A 501 3.12 30.62 13.28
C ARG A 501 2.66 30.44 11.85
N GLN A 502 2.94 29.28 11.28
CA GLN A 502 2.66 28.91 9.91
C GLN A 502 1.72 27.71 9.88
N GLU A 503 0.62 27.83 9.12
CA GLU A 503 -0.29 26.72 8.84
C GLU A 503 -0.31 26.46 7.34
N GLN A 504 -0.13 25.20 6.95
CA GLN A 504 -0.14 24.76 5.57
C GLN A 504 -0.97 23.50 5.43
N ASP A 505 -1.69 23.42 4.32
CA ASP A 505 -2.29 22.19 3.82
C ASP A 505 -1.60 21.88 2.49
N ARG A 506 -1.16 20.63 2.27
CA ARG A 506 -0.40 20.22 1.09
C ARG A 506 -0.77 18.82 0.63
N GLN A 507 -0.91 18.66 -0.68
CA GLN A 507 -1.12 17.35 -1.30
C GLN A 507 0.20 16.83 -1.88
N PHE A 508 0.58 15.61 -1.50
CA PHE A 508 1.69 14.84 -2.07
C PHE A 508 1.14 13.52 -2.57
N GLY A 509 1.04 13.36 -3.89
CA GLY A 509 0.40 12.19 -4.49
C GLY A 509 -1.00 11.95 -3.91
N HIS A 510 -1.17 10.83 -3.22
CA HIS A 510 -2.42 10.44 -2.58
C HIS A 510 -2.52 10.82 -1.11
N THR A 511 -1.51 11.47 -0.55
CA THR A 511 -1.45 11.89 0.85
C THR A 511 -1.61 13.39 1.00
N ARG A 512 -2.56 13.80 1.84
CA ARG A 512 -2.72 15.19 2.29
C ARG A 512 -2.02 15.39 3.63
N ILE A 513 -1.26 16.47 3.76
CA ILE A 513 -0.49 16.83 4.96
C ILE A 513 -0.94 18.21 5.41
N ASN A 514 -1.54 18.28 6.60
CA ASN A 514 -1.74 19.53 7.32
C ASN A 514 -0.58 19.73 8.29
N ALA A 515 0.10 20.87 8.20
CA ALA A 515 1.27 21.20 9.02
C ALA A 515 1.04 22.51 9.76
N LYS A 516 1.36 22.52 11.06
CA LYS A 516 1.36 23.70 11.92
C LYS A 516 2.75 23.88 12.50
N THR A 517 3.48 24.90 12.07
CA THR A 517 4.86 25.15 12.49
C THR A 517 4.93 26.46 13.28
N ASN A 518 5.51 26.39 14.47
CA ASN A 518 5.92 27.56 15.24
C ASN A 518 7.43 27.74 15.09
N SER A 519 7.89 28.95 14.80
CA SER A 519 9.31 29.28 14.67
C SER A 519 9.68 30.42 15.60
N LEU A 520 10.85 30.35 16.20
CA LEU A 520 11.50 31.46 16.89
C LEU A 520 12.86 31.70 16.22
N THR A 521 13.04 32.89 15.67
CA THR A 521 14.25 33.27 14.95
C THR A 521 14.87 34.52 15.56
N SER A 522 16.16 34.46 15.86
CA SER A 522 16.91 35.57 16.44
C SER A 522 18.09 35.95 15.56
N THR A 523 18.36 37.25 15.45
CA THR A 523 19.44 37.82 14.63
C THR A 523 20.32 38.75 15.45
N LEU A 524 21.63 38.70 15.22
CA LEU A 524 22.57 39.73 15.67
C LEU A 524 23.31 40.26 14.45
N ARG A 525 23.21 41.57 14.23
CA ARG A 525 23.68 42.22 13.00
C ARG A 525 24.53 43.45 13.32
N TYR A 526 25.62 43.60 12.57
CA TYR A 526 26.46 44.78 12.53
C TYR A 526 26.22 45.56 11.23
N ASP A 527 25.99 46.85 11.34
CA ASP A 527 25.77 47.82 10.26
C ASP A 527 26.94 48.81 10.20
N ALA A 528 27.61 48.84 9.06
CA ALA A 528 28.54 49.87 8.64
C ALA A 528 27.88 50.77 7.57
N PRO A 529 28.48 51.93 7.21
CA PRO A 529 27.87 52.85 6.25
C PRO A 529 27.50 52.18 4.91
N GLN A 530 28.37 51.34 4.36
CA GLN A 530 28.19 50.71 3.04
C GLN A 530 27.88 49.21 3.11
N TRP A 531 28.09 48.55 4.24
CA TRP A 531 27.89 47.09 4.32
C TRP A 531 27.27 46.67 5.65
N TRP A 532 26.79 45.43 5.70
CA TRP A 532 26.32 44.81 6.93
C TRP A 532 26.60 43.32 6.93
N LEU A 533 26.71 42.77 8.14
CA LEU A 533 26.88 41.35 8.36
C LEU A 533 26.08 40.95 9.60
N GLY A 534 25.31 39.87 9.50
CA GLY A 534 24.53 39.33 10.60
C GLY A 534 24.64 37.83 10.70
N GLY A 535 24.54 37.34 11.93
CA GLY A 535 24.30 35.94 12.26
C GLY A 535 22.84 35.73 12.65
N MET A 536 22.31 34.55 12.40
CA MET A 536 20.94 34.18 12.72
C MET A 536 20.87 32.75 13.24
N VAL A 537 20.01 32.52 14.23
CA VAL A 537 19.65 31.20 14.75
C VAL A 537 18.13 31.06 14.73
N GLN A 538 17.66 29.86 14.47
CA GLN A 538 16.23 29.54 14.35
C GLN A 538 15.93 28.22 15.05
N LEU A 539 14.81 28.18 15.75
CA LEU A 539 14.21 26.97 16.30
C LEU A 539 12.81 26.82 15.72
N ASN A 540 12.46 25.62 15.27
CA ASN A 540 11.11 25.32 14.80
C ASN A 540 10.56 24.09 15.53
N ASP A 541 9.28 24.17 15.90
CA ASP A 541 8.46 23.07 16.40
C ASP A 541 7.25 22.91 15.48
N SER A 542 6.84 21.69 15.17
CA SER A 542 5.81 21.43 14.16
C SER A 542 4.93 20.25 14.52
N ASP A 543 3.63 20.41 14.31
CA ASP A 543 2.63 19.35 14.36
C ASP A 543 2.13 19.04 12.95
N TYR A 544 1.94 17.75 12.67
CA TYR A 544 1.49 17.26 11.37
C TYR A 544 0.31 16.31 11.53
N GLN A 545 -0.70 16.51 10.69
CA GLN A 545 -1.76 15.54 10.45
C GLN A 545 -1.68 15.07 9.00
N THR A 546 -1.79 13.76 8.80
CA THR A 546 -1.72 13.11 7.49
C THR A 546 -3.04 12.43 7.19
N ARG A 547 -3.45 12.48 5.93
CA ARG A 547 -4.61 11.76 5.40
C ARG A 547 -4.26 11.16 4.04
N ARG A 548 -4.04 9.85 3.99
CA ARG A 548 -3.76 9.09 2.78
C ARG A 548 -5.06 8.50 2.22
N SER A 549 -5.39 8.87 0.99
CA SER A 549 -6.54 8.33 0.27
C SER A 549 -6.10 7.12 -0.55
N ILE A 550 -6.81 6.00 -0.43
CA ILE A 550 -6.43 4.74 -1.07
C ILE A 550 -7.65 4.23 -1.82
N ARG A 551 -7.47 3.89 -3.10
CA ARG A 551 -8.53 3.31 -3.90
C ARG A 551 -8.18 1.88 -4.26
N LEU A 552 -9.01 0.94 -3.82
CA LEU A 552 -8.88 -0.48 -4.11
C LEU A 552 -10.07 -0.91 -4.97
N GLY A 553 -9.88 -0.98 -6.30
CA GLY A 553 -11.01 -1.13 -7.22
C GLY A 553 -12.01 0.04 -7.10
N GLN A 554 -13.19 -0.24 -6.55
CA GLN A 554 -14.22 0.78 -6.25
C GLN A 554 -14.25 1.21 -4.78
N ALA A 555 -13.52 0.54 -3.89
CA ALA A 555 -13.47 0.90 -2.47
C ALA A 555 -12.56 2.11 -2.27
N ASP A 556 -13.12 3.19 -1.73
CA ASP A 556 -12.36 4.35 -1.29
C ASP A 556 -12.08 4.22 0.23
N LEU A 557 -10.81 4.04 0.56
CA LEU A 557 -10.30 3.94 1.93
C LEU A 557 -9.52 5.20 2.30
N THR A 558 -9.43 5.47 3.59
CA THR A 558 -8.61 6.55 4.13
C THR A 558 -7.79 6.02 5.29
N GLN A 559 -6.54 6.46 5.38
CA GLN A 559 -5.67 6.26 6.54
C GLN A 559 -5.19 7.61 7.06
N THR A 560 -5.24 7.78 8.37
CA THR A 560 -4.93 9.02 9.09
C THR A 560 -3.85 8.78 10.11
N GLY A 561 -2.98 9.77 10.28
CA GLY A 561 -1.90 9.70 11.25
C GLY A 561 -1.49 11.09 11.71
N GLU A 562 -0.91 11.17 12.90
CA GLU A 562 -0.39 12.41 13.45
C GLU A 562 1.04 12.22 13.92
N THR A 563 1.87 13.24 13.71
CA THR A 563 3.26 13.25 14.16
C THR A 563 3.73 14.67 14.47
N GLY A 564 4.87 14.77 15.14
CA GLY A 564 5.51 16.05 15.42
C GLY A 564 6.93 16.10 14.86
N GLY A 565 7.49 17.29 14.71
CA GLY A 565 8.84 17.50 14.21
C GLY A 565 9.50 18.72 14.82
N THR A 566 10.84 18.70 14.85
CA THR A 566 11.64 19.83 15.31
C THR A 566 12.79 20.09 14.36
N SER A 567 13.18 21.36 14.23
CA SER A 567 14.40 21.73 13.50
C SER A 567 15.13 22.90 14.10
N PHE A 568 16.42 22.96 13.80
CA PHE A 568 17.33 24.02 14.17
C PHE A 568 17.98 24.59 12.92
N GLY A 569 18.01 25.91 12.83
CA GLY A 569 18.68 26.65 11.77
C GLY A 569 19.77 27.56 12.32
N ALA A 570 20.86 27.70 11.59
CA ALA A 570 21.93 28.66 11.89
C ALA A 570 22.58 29.13 10.59
N GLY A 571 23.13 30.35 10.60
CA GLY A 571 23.64 30.92 9.36
C GLY A 571 24.03 32.37 9.47
N VAL A 572 24.50 32.89 8.34
CA VAL A 572 24.99 34.26 8.18
C VAL A 572 24.36 34.90 6.96
N PHE A 573 24.19 36.21 7.01
CA PHE A 573 23.69 37.01 5.90
C PHE A 573 24.34 38.39 5.91
N GLY A 574 24.42 39.02 4.75
CA GLY A 574 25.02 40.34 4.64
C GLY A 574 24.77 40.97 3.28
N GLY A 575 25.31 42.18 3.13
CA GLY A 575 25.23 42.89 1.87
C GLY A 575 26.12 44.12 1.83
N TYR A 576 26.24 44.67 0.62
CA TYR A 576 26.94 45.91 0.32
C TYR A 576 25.99 46.82 -0.46
N GLU A 577 25.83 48.08 -0.04
CA GLU A 577 24.87 49.05 -0.56
C GLU A 577 25.58 50.24 -1.20
N TRP A 578 25.10 50.60 -2.38
CA TRP A 578 25.41 51.81 -3.11
C TRP A 578 24.22 52.76 -3.07
N GLN A 579 24.48 54.04 -2.83
CA GLN A 579 23.48 55.11 -2.85
C GLN A 579 23.66 55.96 -4.11
N TRP A 580 22.61 56.10 -4.91
CA TRP A 580 22.54 56.97 -6.08
C TRP A 580 21.31 57.88 -5.98
N GLY A 581 21.50 59.10 -5.47
CA GLY A 581 20.39 60.02 -5.21
C GLY A 581 19.40 59.41 -4.21
N GLN A 582 18.16 59.19 -4.64
CA GLN A 582 17.10 58.55 -3.84
C GLN A 582 17.04 57.03 -3.98
N THR A 583 17.89 56.44 -4.82
CA THR A 583 17.94 54.99 -5.07
C THR A 583 19.05 54.36 -4.25
N LYS A 584 18.72 53.30 -3.53
CA LYS A 584 19.67 52.35 -2.94
C LYS A 584 19.69 51.09 -3.79
N VAL A 585 20.88 50.60 -4.10
CA VAL A 585 21.06 49.26 -4.67
C VAL A 585 22.01 48.50 -3.78
N ALA A 586 21.67 47.27 -3.42
CA ALA A 586 22.52 46.43 -2.59
C ALA A 586 22.76 45.07 -3.23
N ALA A 587 24.01 44.61 -3.21
CA ALA A 587 24.36 43.21 -3.41
C ALA A 587 24.15 42.46 -2.09
N LEU A 588 23.56 41.27 -2.17
CA LEU A 588 23.14 40.46 -1.03
C LEU A 588 23.77 39.07 -1.09
N GLY A 589 24.16 38.55 0.08
CA GLY A 589 24.65 37.19 0.23
C GLY A 589 24.21 36.56 1.53
N ASP A 590 23.92 35.26 1.52
CA ASP A 590 23.61 34.50 2.73
C ASP A 590 24.00 33.02 2.62
N LEU A 591 24.18 32.38 3.79
CA LEU A 591 24.40 30.96 3.97
C LEU A 591 23.60 30.48 5.18
N MET A 592 22.83 29.42 5.02
CA MET A 592 21.95 28.84 6.03
C MET A 592 22.17 27.32 6.11
N LEU A 593 22.39 26.82 7.31
CA LEU A 593 22.22 25.41 7.67
C LEU A 593 20.85 25.26 8.33
N LEU A 594 20.07 24.28 7.89
CA LEU A 594 18.83 23.86 8.53
C LEU A 594 18.86 22.35 8.73
N SER A 595 18.68 21.88 9.96
CA SER A 595 18.64 20.45 10.26
C SER A 595 17.45 20.12 11.13
N GLY A 596 16.73 19.05 10.82
CA GLY A 596 15.53 18.69 11.55
C GLY A 596 15.15 17.23 11.44
N LYS A 597 14.11 16.88 12.19
CA LYS A 597 13.51 15.55 12.19
C LYS A 597 12.00 15.63 12.31
N VAL A 598 11.30 14.73 11.63
CA VAL A 598 9.90 14.39 11.85
C VAL A 598 9.88 13.04 12.57
N LYS A 599 9.14 12.93 13.68
CA LYS A 599 9.05 11.70 14.47
C LYS A 599 8.35 10.60 13.65
N GLY A 600 8.69 9.35 13.94
CA GLY A 600 7.94 8.21 13.39
C GLY A 600 6.53 8.16 13.98
N PHE A 601 5.59 7.57 13.24
CA PHE A 601 4.19 7.45 13.61
C PHE A 601 3.53 6.24 12.93
N GLY A 602 2.33 5.87 13.41
CA GLY A 602 1.48 4.88 12.77
C GLY A 602 0.15 5.47 12.36
N GLU A 603 -0.43 4.95 11.28
CA GLU A 603 -1.81 5.26 10.89
C GLU A 603 -2.81 4.62 11.86
N ARG A 604 -4.04 5.16 11.95
CA ARG A 604 -4.99 4.84 13.04
C ARG A 604 -6.26 4.12 12.61
N ASP A 605 -6.58 4.07 11.32
CA ASP A 605 -7.89 3.60 10.83
C ASP A 605 -8.00 2.07 10.68
N GLY A 606 -6.91 1.33 10.90
CA GLY A 606 -6.88 -0.14 10.86
C GLY A 606 -7.04 -0.73 9.45
N GLY A 607 -7.37 -2.03 9.39
CA GLY A 607 -7.56 -2.78 8.13
C GLY A 607 -6.25 -3.10 7.40
N ALA A 608 -6.36 -3.76 6.24
CA ALA A 608 -5.19 -4.26 5.51
C ALA A 608 -4.19 -3.18 5.08
N THR A 609 -4.65 -1.94 4.86
CA THR A 609 -3.83 -0.87 4.31
C THR A 609 -3.08 -0.02 5.34
N GLN A 610 -3.23 -0.31 6.64
CA GLN A 610 -2.60 0.44 7.70
C GLN A 610 -1.07 0.29 7.65
N MET A 611 -0.36 1.42 7.72
CA MET A 611 1.10 1.48 7.70
C MET A 611 1.66 2.25 8.89
N GLN A 612 2.95 2.03 9.14
CA GLN A 612 3.78 2.78 10.08
C GLN A 612 4.91 3.43 9.30
N PHE A 613 5.35 4.60 9.72
CA PHE A 613 6.42 5.36 9.10
C PHE A 613 7.49 5.70 10.14
N GLY A 614 8.75 5.45 9.78
CA GLY A 614 9.90 5.75 10.61
C GLY A 614 10.16 7.25 10.76
N LYS A 615 11.11 7.58 11.62
CA LYS A 615 11.60 8.95 11.79
C LYS A 615 12.27 9.42 10.49
N GLN A 616 11.89 10.59 10.01
CA GLN A 616 12.51 11.22 8.84
C GLN A 616 13.48 12.31 9.29
N SER A 617 14.77 12.19 8.97
CA SER A 617 15.74 13.27 9.21
C SER A 617 16.03 14.02 7.92
N TYR A 618 16.24 15.33 8.02
CA TYR A 618 16.60 16.16 6.89
C TYR A 618 17.65 17.21 7.25
N THR A 619 18.47 17.57 6.27
CA THR A 619 19.46 18.64 6.38
C THR A 619 19.52 19.42 5.07
N SER A 620 19.51 20.75 5.16
CA SER A 620 19.70 21.70 4.07
C SER A 620 20.91 22.58 4.34
N VAL A 621 21.76 22.80 3.34
CA VAL A 621 22.82 23.83 3.39
C VAL A 621 22.67 24.71 2.17
N ARG A 622 22.10 25.90 2.38
CA ARG A 622 21.62 26.77 1.31
C ARG A 622 22.41 28.07 1.29
N SER A 623 22.82 28.52 0.12
CA SER A 623 23.31 29.88 -0.09
C SER A 623 22.37 30.68 -0.97
N GLY A 624 22.32 31.98 -0.74
CA GLY A 624 21.65 32.93 -1.61
C GLY A 624 22.62 34.01 -2.08
N LEU A 625 22.55 34.37 -3.36
CA LEU A 625 23.22 35.53 -3.93
C LEU A 625 22.19 36.37 -4.67
N GLY A 626 22.16 37.67 -4.44
CA GLY A 626 21.12 38.50 -5.01
C GLY A 626 21.44 39.99 -5.04
N ALA A 627 20.47 40.75 -5.53
CA ALA A 627 20.48 42.19 -5.49
C ALA A 627 19.11 42.73 -5.08
N GLU A 628 19.11 43.86 -4.40
CA GLU A 628 17.91 44.62 -4.05
C GLU A 628 18.06 46.06 -4.50
N ALA A 629 17.03 46.59 -5.15
CA ALA A 629 16.94 48.00 -5.50
C ALA A 629 15.73 48.61 -4.78
N ALA A 630 15.92 49.74 -4.10
CA ALA A 630 14.87 50.44 -3.39
C ALA A 630 14.95 51.95 -3.68
N HIS A 631 13.83 52.58 -4.03
CA HIS A 631 13.80 53.99 -4.43
C HIS A 631 12.89 54.80 -3.50
N ARG A 632 13.39 55.91 -2.95
CA ARG A 632 12.60 56.75 -2.02
C ARG A 632 11.78 57.79 -2.77
N MET A 633 10.46 57.77 -2.54
CA MET A 633 9.47 58.70 -3.09
C MET A 633 8.60 59.27 -1.96
N GLY A 634 9.09 60.34 -1.32
CA GLY A 634 8.46 60.91 -0.13
C GLY A 634 8.45 59.91 1.03
N ASP A 635 7.25 59.57 1.51
CA ASP A 635 7.01 58.57 2.56
C ASP A 635 7.00 57.13 2.04
N TRP A 636 7.04 56.94 0.72
CA TRP A 636 6.96 55.63 0.09
C TRP A 636 8.33 55.16 -0.42
N GLN A 637 8.55 53.86 -0.38
CA GLN A 637 9.76 53.23 -0.87
C GLN A 637 9.43 51.89 -1.55
N PRO A 638 9.15 51.87 -2.87
CA PRO A 638 9.11 50.62 -3.60
C PRO A 638 10.50 49.99 -3.68
N TYR A 639 10.50 48.66 -3.72
CA TYR A 639 11.69 47.85 -3.84
C TYR A 639 11.46 46.60 -4.68
N ALA A 640 12.54 46.11 -5.26
CA ALA A 640 12.61 44.85 -5.98
C ALA A 640 13.84 44.07 -5.49
N ASN A 641 13.63 42.82 -5.12
CA ASN A 641 14.67 41.88 -4.70
C ASN A 641 14.71 40.69 -5.66
N LEU A 642 15.90 40.37 -6.15
CA LEU A 642 16.17 39.20 -6.97
C LEU A 642 17.27 38.39 -6.30
N ARG A 643 17.02 37.12 -6.00
CA ARG A 643 17.96 36.24 -5.30
C ARG A 643 18.01 34.87 -5.95
N TRP A 644 19.17 34.48 -6.45
CA TRP A 644 19.46 33.12 -6.85
C TRP A 644 19.81 32.29 -5.62
N VAL A 645 19.16 31.15 -5.48
CA VAL A 645 19.31 30.26 -4.33
C VAL A 645 19.88 28.92 -4.80
N ARG A 646 20.83 28.39 -4.02
CA ARG A 646 21.44 27.08 -4.25
C ARG A 646 21.46 26.30 -2.94
N ASP A 647 20.85 25.11 -2.94
CA ASP A 647 20.99 24.12 -1.87
C ASP A 647 22.13 23.16 -2.23
N TRP A 648 23.23 23.28 -1.48
CA TRP A 648 24.45 22.49 -1.65
C TRP A 648 24.32 21.10 -1.02
N LYS A 649 23.46 20.96 -0.01
CA LYS A 649 23.22 19.70 0.68
C LYS A 649 21.75 19.62 1.04
N ASN A 650 20.96 18.98 0.19
CA ASN A 650 19.56 18.67 0.45
C ASN A 650 19.42 17.17 0.79
N HIS A 651 19.88 16.80 1.98
CA HIS A 651 19.84 15.41 2.44
C HIS A 651 18.50 15.11 3.10
N GLN A 652 17.88 14.01 2.69
CA GLN A 652 16.74 13.40 3.36
C GLN A 652 17.05 11.91 3.51
N ASP A 653 16.84 11.38 4.72
CA ASP A 653 16.95 9.94 4.94
C ASP A 653 15.90 9.23 4.07
N PRO A 654 16.18 7.99 3.60
CA PRO A 654 15.15 7.14 3.04
C PRO A 654 13.94 7.05 3.97
N ILE A 655 12.75 6.97 3.40
CA ILE A 655 11.51 6.86 4.16
C ILE A 655 11.32 5.40 4.53
N GLU A 656 11.66 5.08 5.78
CA GLU A 656 11.34 3.78 6.38
C GLU A 656 9.82 3.68 6.58
N ALA A 657 9.24 2.58 6.12
CA ALA A 657 7.86 2.21 6.30
C ALA A 657 7.77 0.79 6.86
N GLY A 658 6.68 0.51 7.57
CA GLY A 658 6.39 -0.80 8.13
C GLY A 658 4.93 -1.16 7.95
N MET A 659 4.68 -2.44 7.71
CA MET A 659 3.35 -3.01 7.62
C MET A 659 3.40 -4.51 7.87
N ASN A 660 2.34 -5.07 8.44
CA ASN A 660 2.19 -6.51 8.69
C ASN A 660 3.44 -7.18 9.31
N GLY A 661 4.07 -6.50 10.27
CA GLY A 661 5.27 -6.97 10.97
C GLY A 661 6.59 -6.88 10.18
N SER A 662 6.58 -6.34 8.96
CA SER A 662 7.78 -6.12 8.12
C SER A 662 8.13 -4.64 7.99
N ARG A 663 9.34 -4.38 7.47
CA ARG A 663 9.85 -3.03 7.21
C ARG A 663 10.58 -2.96 5.88
N PHE A 664 10.51 -1.79 5.26
CA PHE A 664 11.20 -1.46 4.02
C PHE A 664 11.48 0.03 3.96
N SER A 665 12.52 0.43 3.24
CA SER A 665 12.89 1.83 3.05
C SER A 665 12.88 2.17 1.57
N LEU A 666 12.25 3.29 1.22
CA LEU A 666 12.28 3.82 -0.14
C LEU A 666 12.98 5.17 -0.16
N ALA A 667 13.59 5.51 -1.30
CA ALA A 667 14.24 6.80 -1.48
C ALA A 667 13.23 7.95 -1.24
N ALA A 668 13.66 8.96 -0.48
CA ALA A 668 12.86 10.15 -0.28
C ALA A 668 12.75 10.98 -1.58
N PRO A 669 11.67 11.74 -1.78
CA PRO A 669 11.53 12.64 -2.92
C PRO A 669 12.71 13.61 -3.02
N GLN A 670 13.33 13.69 -4.18
CA GLN A 670 14.36 14.70 -4.42
C GLN A 670 13.69 16.07 -4.53
N ALA A 671 14.19 17.05 -3.79
CA ALA A 671 13.77 18.43 -3.94
C ALA A 671 14.77 19.26 -4.74
N ASP A 672 14.28 20.31 -5.39
CA ASP A 672 15.10 21.19 -6.22
C ASP A 672 16.28 21.77 -5.46
N ARG A 673 17.42 21.79 -6.15
CA ARG A 673 18.68 22.28 -5.59
C ARG A 673 18.96 23.73 -5.95
N SER A 674 18.19 24.35 -6.83
CA SER A 674 18.41 25.74 -7.20
C SER A 674 17.16 26.37 -7.78
N TRP A 675 16.91 27.62 -7.41
CA TRP A 675 15.76 28.37 -7.89
C TRP A 675 16.04 29.88 -7.85
N LEU A 676 15.20 30.65 -8.53
CA LEU A 676 15.25 32.10 -8.53
C LEU A 676 14.11 32.65 -7.67
N SER A 677 14.45 33.30 -6.56
CA SER A 677 13.49 33.97 -5.70
C SER A 677 13.35 35.44 -6.10
N THR A 678 12.11 35.89 -6.28
CA THR A 678 11.77 37.27 -6.63
C THR A 678 10.86 37.85 -5.57
N ARG A 679 11.08 39.11 -5.21
CA ARG A 679 10.17 39.88 -4.38
C ARG A 679 9.99 41.29 -4.93
N LEU A 680 8.76 41.75 -4.97
CA LEU A 680 8.39 43.11 -5.35
C LEU A 680 7.52 43.68 -4.24
N GLY A 681 7.84 44.87 -3.74
CA GLY A 681 7.05 45.44 -2.66
C GLY A 681 7.17 46.94 -2.55
N VAL A 682 6.42 47.47 -1.60
CA VAL A 682 6.43 48.87 -1.24
C VAL A 682 6.38 49.01 0.28
N GLN A 683 7.17 49.94 0.80
CA GLN A 683 7.15 50.33 2.20
C GLN A 683 6.62 51.76 2.31
N TRP A 684 5.81 52.00 3.34
CA TRP A 684 5.35 53.32 3.77
C TRP A 684 5.96 53.63 5.13
N GLN A 685 6.65 54.77 5.23
CA GLN A 685 7.29 55.23 6.46
C GLN A 685 7.38 56.77 6.47
N PRO A 686 6.40 57.45 7.08
CA PRO A 686 6.41 58.89 7.23
C PRO A 686 7.54 59.39 8.12
N GLN A 687 8.09 60.57 7.82
CA GLN A 687 9.21 61.14 8.58
C GLN A 687 8.87 61.43 10.06
N ASN A 688 7.62 61.77 10.36
CA ASN A 688 7.16 62.19 11.69
C ASN A 688 6.17 61.20 12.33
N SER A 689 6.21 59.93 11.94
CA SER A 689 5.34 58.89 12.49
C SER A 689 6.18 57.75 13.07
N PRO A 690 5.81 57.18 14.23
CA PRO A 690 6.41 55.94 14.69
C PRO A 690 5.99 54.77 13.80
N TRP A 691 4.88 54.89 13.06
CA TRP A 691 4.29 53.81 12.28
C TRP A 691 4.95 53.61 10.92
N ARG A 692 5.04 52.34 10.52
CA ARG A 692 5.40 51.90 9.17
C ARG A 692 4.44 50.81 8.70
N ALA A 693 4.27 50.70 7.39
CA ALA A 693 3.57 49.60 6.76
C ALA A 693 4.34 49.11 5.54
N PHE A 694 4.11 47.87 5.13
CA PHE A 694 4.63 47.36 3.88
C PHE A 694 3.69 46.33 3.25
N GLY A 695 3.77 46.23 1.93
CA GLY A 695 3.16 45.17 1.14
C GLY A 695 4.17 44.58 0.17
N GLN A 696 4.08 43.28 -0.07
CA GLN A 696 5.04 42.55 -0.91
C GLN A 696 4.38 41.37 -1.61
N LEU A 697 4.78 41.17 -2.86
CA LEU A 697 4.53 39.98 -3.65
C LEU A 697 5.84 39.20 -3.79
N GLY A 698 5.76 37.89 -3.66
CA GLY A 698 6.91 37.00 -3.81
C GLY A 698 6.60 35.81 -4.68
N ARG A 699 7.61 35.34 -5.43
CA ARG A 699 7.54 34.08 -6.17
C ARG A 699 8.91 33.43 -6.30
N ASP A 700 8.95 32.12 -6.16
CA ASP A 700 10.13 31.30 -6.40
C ASP A 700 9.95 30.55 -7.73
N PHE A 701 10.86 30.76 -8.69
CA PHE A 701 10.85 30.16 -10.02
C PHE A 701 11.83 28.98 -10.11
N GLY A 702 11.39 27.85 -10.67
CA GLY A 702 12.19 26.63 -10.75
C GLY A 702 12.24 25.84 -9.43
N ARG A 703 11.23 26.01 -8.58
CA ARG A 703 11.06 25.27 -7.32
C ARG A 703 9.68 24.62 -7.28
N ASP A 704 9.63 23.33 -7.04
CA ASP A 704 8.41 22.56 -6.80
C ASP A 704 7.71 23.05 -5.53
N GLY A 705 6.43 23.41 -5.68
CA GLY A 705 5.66 24.11 -4.66
C GLY A 705 6.06 25.58 -4.46
N GLY A 706 6.85 26.18 -5.36
CA GLY A 706 7.21 27.60 -5.41
C GLY A 706 6.02 28.50 -5.74
N GLY A 707 5.10 28.63 -4.79
CA GLY A 707 3.87 29.42 -4.92
C GLY A 707 4.11 30.93 -4.97
N THR A 708 3.06 31.68 -5.30
CA THR A 708 3.05 33.14 -5.17
C THR A 708 2.67 33.49 -3.73
N SER A 709 3.41 34.36 -3.07
CA SER A 709 3.10 34.84 -1.73
C SER A 709 2.70 36.31 -1.75
N VAL A 710 1.67 36.66 -0.98
CA VAL A 710 1.29 38.03 -0.67
C VAL A 710 1.57 38.26 0.81
N GLN A 711 2.33 39.29 1.13
CA GLN A 711 2.67 39.66 2.49
C GLN A 711 2.30 41.10 2.77
N LEU A 712 1.68 41.32 3.92
CA LEU A 712 1.32 42.64 4.44
C LEU A 712 1.86 42.74 5.87
N GLY A 713 2.41 43.89 6.24
CA GLY A 713 2.89 44.08 7.60
C GLY A 713 2.84 45.52 8.05
N VAL A 714 2.80 45.68 9.36
CA VAL A 714 2.82 46.94 10.08
C VAL A 714 3.91 46.89 11.14
N GLY A 715 4.49 48.04 11.45
CA GLY A 715 5.46 48.15 12.52
C GLY A 715 5.42 49.52 13.17
N ALA A 716 6.05 49.62 14.33
CA ALA A 716 6.16 50.86 15.07
C ALA A 716 7.54 50.98 15.72
N ARG A 717 8.15 52.17 15.63
CA ARG A 717 9.41 52.50 16.27
C ARG A 717 9.19 53.32 17.54
N PHE A 718 9.87 52.95 18.61
CA PHE A 718 9.87 53.58 19.93
C PHE A 718 11.28 53.98 20.36
#